data_AF-A0AAV8S1G7-F1
#
_entry.id   AF-A0AAV8S1G7-F1
#
_cell.length_a   1.000
_cell.length_b   1.000
_cell.length_c   1.000
_cell.angle_alpha   90.00
_cell.angle_beta   90.00
_cell.angle_gamma   90.00
#
_symmetry.space_group_name_H-M   'P 1'
#
loop_
_entity.id
_entity.type
_entity.pdbx_description
1 polymer ?
#
loop_
_entity_poly.entity_id
_entity_poly.type
_entity_poly.pdbx_seq_one_letter_code
_entity_poly.pdbx_strand_id
1 'polypeptide(L)'
;MRNGDLVAECALEGIKSRVVLQIKRRHVEVWNEIPALAGTELQQPWPCSRMCSLSLWSSSGDHNPFLCFAFGFSHALHPIPRQSLQAACYWLTLVKVMLQMETIENREVYSCEFKLRENPLKRKDKVYVGCGAGFGGDRPLAALKLLQTVKELDYLVLECLAERTLAERYQHMMAGGKGYDSRISDWMSMLLPLAVERGICLITNMGAVDPLGAQQEVMDIASKLGLSITIAAVYEVCQEKSGPHLSKKGYGMWEGGISTYLGASPIVQCLERHKPHVIITSRIADAALFLAPMVYELGWNWNDFSQLAQGTLAGHLLECGCQLTGGYFMHPGDKYRNFSLEQLLNLSLPYAEIGYKGEVCVAKAEGSRGLLNNSTCAQQLLYEVGDPSSYITPDVVIDLRNVYFCPLSNDKVLCYGAKPSSVQFPDKLLQLVPVDCGWKGWGEISYGGFGCIRRAEAAEYLVRSWVEEVYPGIGDCIKSYIVGHDSLKATATHEGTFSREQMDIRLRMDGLFKLKEHAVCFVQEFTALYTNGPAAGGGICTGHKKEIVLQKQLVERDNTFWGFEIKKSKSIDPSKKEATCDGSDPVDTVREENKVLLVSTSNSIGGAISSALAPSAPSNKKIPLYQVAHSRAGDKGNDLNFSIIPHCPKDINRLKQVITKSWVKDVVSPLLDFSSFTSAEAIEQRNKKMEQVTVEIYEVPGIHSLNVVARNILDGGVNCSRRIDRHGKTISDLILCQEVILPPLTTDDI
;
A
#
# COMPACT_ATOMS: atom_id res chain seq x y z
N MET A 1 -60.38 25.04 34.92
CA MET A 1 -61.07 26.34 34.82
C MET A 1 -60.98 26.80 33.37
N ARG A 2 -62.10 27.22 32.78
CA ARG A 2 -62.31 27.97 31.50
C ARG A 2 -61.36 27.74 30.32
N ASN A 3 -61.78 27.45 29.10
CA ASN A 3 -63.00 26.94 28.44
C ASN A 3 -62.45 26.30 27.12
N GLY A 4 -62.99 25.25 26.51
CA GLY A 4 -64.34 25.19 25.89
C GLY A 4 -64.40 26.11 24.65
N ASP A 5 -64.92 25.76 23.46
CA ASP A 5 -65.71 24.62 22.94
C ASP A 5 -65.70 24.74 21.39
N LEU A 6 -66.01 23.79 20.48
CA LEU A 6 -66.32 22.35 20.46
C LEU A 6 -66.34 21.87 18.96
N VAL A 7 -66.50 20.56 18.67
CA VAL A 7 -67.07 19.98 17.40
C VAL A 7 -66.22 20.16 16.11
N ALA A 8 -65.71 19.11 15.44
CA ALA A 8 -66.37 18.11 14.55
C ALA A 8 -67.02 18.75 13.29
N GLU A 9 -67.17 18.14 12.11
CA GLU A 9 -66.97 16.77 11.61
C GLU A 9 -66.93 16.82 10.06
N CYS A 10 -66.54 15.74 9.36
CA CYS A 10 -66.82 15.49 7.92
C CYS A 10 -66.19 16.45 6.86
N ALA A 11 -65.97 16.07 5.59
CA ALA A 11 -65.86 14.75 4.91
C ALA A 11 -65.27 14.94 3.48
N LEU A 12 -64.98 13.82 2.79
CA LEU A 12 -64.79 13.66 1.33
C LEU A 12 -63.50 14.27 0.73
N GLU A 13 -62.58 13.44 0.18
CA GLU A 13 -62.55 12.96 -1.23
C GLU A 13 -62.43 14.09 -2.27
N GLY A 14 -61.48 14.10 -3.20
CA GLY A 14 -60.32 13.23 -3.42
C GLY A 14 -59.66 13.47 -4.80
N ILE A 15 -58.50 12.82 -5.03
CA ILE A 15 -57.96 12.43 -6.36
C ILE A 15 -57.30 13.53 -7.26
N LYS A 16 -56.12 13.17 -7.81
CA LYS A 16 -55.41 13.67 -9.03
C LYS A 16 -54.52 14.95 -9.00
N SER A 17 -53.23 14.66 -8.77
CA SER A 17 -52.12 14.84 -9.73
C SER A 17 -51.55 16.22 -10.15
N ARG A 18 -50.21 16.30 -9.97
CA ARG A 18 -49.17 16.91 -10.84
C ARG A 18 -48.97 18.45 -10.89
N VAL A 19 -47.78 18.83 -10.40
CA VAL A 19 -46.71 19.54 -11.13
C VAL A 19 -46.93 21.01 -11.57
N VAL A 20 -46.25 21.91 -10.84
CA VAL A 20 -45.44 23.05 -11.33
C VAL A 20 -46.15 24.15 -12.15
N LEU A 21 -46.50 25.27 -11.50
CA LEU A 21 -45.96 26.62 -11.78
C LEU A 21 -46.66 27.71 -10.94
N GLN A 22 -45.90 28.46 -10.14
CA GLN A 22 -46.27 29.85 -9.81
C GLN A 22 -45.02 30.73 -9.78
N ILE A 23 -44.90 31.59 -10.79
CA ILE A 23 -43.79 32.53 -10.99
C ILE A 23 -44.24 33.93 -10.57
N LYS A 24 -43.39 34.63 -9.80
CA LYS A 24 -43.31 36.09 -9.59
C LYS A 24 -44.61 36.88 -9.32
N ARG A 25 -44.65 37.56 -8.16
CA ARG A 25 -44.75 39.04 -8.09
C ARG A 25 -44.61 39.58 -6.65
N ARG A 26 -43.47 40.22 -6.38
CA ARG A 26 -43.09 41.18 -5.31
C ARG A 26 -41.55 41.17 -5.24
N HIS A 27 -40.79 42.27 -5.14
CA HIS A 27 -41.12 43.70 -5.04
C HIS A 27 -40.28 44.52 -6.06
N VAL A 28 -40.81 45.70 -6.42
CA VAL A 28 -40.06 46.86 -6.91
C VAL A 28 -40.05 47.89 -5.75
N GLU A 29 -39.21 48.93 -5.83
CA GLU A 29 -39.08 50.07 -4.90
C GLU A 29 -38.25 49.83 -3.63
N VAL A 30 -36.92 50.03 -3.73
CA VAL A 30 -36.12 50.87 -2.80
C VAL A 30 -34.92 51.43 -3.58
N TRP A 31 -35.03 52.68 -4.05
CA TRP A 31 -33.91 53.53 -4.47
C TRP A 31 -34.32 54.98 -4.19
N ASN A 32 -33.88 55.52 -3.05
CA ASN A 32 -33.72 56.94 -2.70
C ASN A 32 -33.71 57.08 -1.16
N GLU A 33 -32.51 57.25 -0.58
CA GLU A 33 -32.21 58.09 0.60
C GLU A 33 -30.81 57.73 1.14
N ILE A 34 -29.86 58.67 1.04
CA ILE A 34 -28.77 58.98 1.99
C ILE A 34 -28.00 60.20 1.42
N PRO A 35 -27.53 61.15 2.26
CA PRO A 35 -27.42 62.55 1.85
C PRO A 35 -26.05 62.99 1.32
N ALA A 36 -26.02 64.18 0.73
CA ALA A 36 -24.81 64.87 0.31
C ALA A 36 -23.94 65.34 1.50
N LEU A 37 -22.62 65.15 1.37
CA LEU A 37 -21.61 65.97 2.04
C LEU A 37 -20.57 66.38 1.00
N ALA A 38 -20.32 67.68 0.91
CA ALA A 38 -19.39 68.27 -0.05
C ALA A 38 -18.12 68.77 0.66
N GLY A 39 -17.00 68.70 -0.05
CA GLY A 39 -15.81 69.51 0.21
C GLY A 39 -14.87 69.03 1.32
N THR A 40 -13.70 68.54 0.93
CA THR A 40 -12.44 69.30 1.14
C THR A 40 -11.32 68.74 0.28
N GLU A 41 -10.40 69.61 -0.10
CA GLU A 41 -9.28 69.33 -0.99
C GLU A 41 -8.15 68.61 -0.24
N LEU A 42 -7.39 67.75 -0.94
CA LEU A 42 -5.97 67.55 -0.64
C LEU A 42 -5.19 67.40 -1.95
N GLN A 43 -4.01 68.01 -2.00
CA GLN A 43 -3.36 68.47 -3.23
C GLN A 43 -2.18 67.58 -3.68
N GLN A 44 -2.10 67.33 -4.99
CA GLN A 44 -0.86 67.19 -5.80
C GLN A 44 0.11 65.99 -5.52
N PRO A 45 1.10 65.71 -6.40
CA PRO A 45 0.95 65.49 -7.85
C PRO A 45 1.75 64.27 -8.42
N TRP A 46 1.61 64.09 -9.74
CA TRP A 46 2.31 63.20 -10.68
C TRP A 46 3.86 63.39 -10.72
N PRO A 47 4.71 62.51 -11.34
CA PRO A 47 4.49 61.99 -12.72
C PRO A 47 5.10 60.66 -13.22
N CYS A 48 4.61 60.30 -14.41
CA CYS A 48 5.12 59.35 -15.41
C CYS A 48 6.63 59.34 -15.71
N SER A 49 7.14 58.15 -16.02
CA SER A 49 8.04 57.84 -17.15
C SER A 49 8.14 56.29 -17.30
N ARG A 50 8.38 55.66 -18.46
CA ARG A 50 8.53 56.09 -19.87
C ARG A 50 8.20 54.92 -20.83
N MET A 51 8.04 55.23 -22.12
CA MET A 51 7.70 54.28 -23.21
C MET A 51 8.90 53.53 -23.84
N CYS A 52 8.59 52.37 -24.45
CA CYS A 52 9.11 51.79 -25.71
C CYS A 52 10.62 51.63 -26.00
N SER A 53 11.04 50.38 -26.28
CA SER A 53 11.49 49.88 -27.62
C SER A 53 11.66 48.33 -27.55
N LEU A 54 11.38 47.43 -28.52
CA LEU A 54 11.27 47.31 -29.99
C LEU A 54 12.46 46.61 -30.70
N SER A 55 12.14 45.64 -31.58
CA SER A 55 12.93 45.07 -32.71
C SER A 55 14.14 44.12 -32.40
N LEU A 56 14.54 43.13 -33.24
CA LEU A 56 13.99 42.46 -34.46
C LEU A 56 14.77 41.14 -34.78
N TRP A 57 14.14 40.16 -35.46
CA TRP A 57 14.72 39.11 -36.37
C TRP A 57 15.63 37.98 -35.79
N SER A 58 15.78 36.76 -36.38
CA SER A 58 15.29 36.14 -37.64
C SER A 58 15.27 34.57 -37.62
N SER A 59 14.78 33.95 -38.73
CA SER A 59 14.96 32.54 -39.19
C SER A 59 14.08 31.41 -38.59
N SER A 60 13.74 30.31 -39.29
CA SER A 60 13.25 30.12 -40.70
C SER A 60 12.82 28.65 -40.94
N GLY A 61 11.76 28.43 -41.74
CA GLY A 61 11.34 27.12 -42.30
C GLY A 61 10.34 26.32 -41.44
N ASP A 62 9.49 25.44 -41.99
CA ASP A 62 9.10 25.28 -43.39
C ASP A 62 7.76 24.51 -43.53
N HIS A 63 7.12 24.59 -44.70
CA HIS A 63 5.97 23.80 -45.19
C HIS A 63 4.53 23.98 -44.63
N ASN A 64 3.58 23.67 -45.52
CA ASN A 64 2.13 23.95 -45.52
C ASN A 64 1.45 22.86 -46.43
N PRO A 65 0.18 23.00 -46.88
CA PRO A 65 -1.06 22.40 -46.37
C PRO A 65 -1.67 21.26 -47.23
N PHE A 66 -2.75 20.63 -46.74
CA PHE A 66 -3.91 20.13 -47.55
C PHE A 66 -5.17 20.21 -46.64
N LEU A 67 -6.28 20.89 -47.00
CA LEU A 67 -7.34 20.55 -47.99
C LEU A 67 -7.89 19.12 -47.81
N CYS A 68 -9.19 18.82 -47.93
CA CYS A 68 -10.44 19.59 -48.02
C CYS A 68 -11.60 18.56 -47.96
N PHE A 69 -12.86 18.95 -47.69
CA PHE A 69 -14.02 18.56 -48.51
C PHE A 69 -15.30 19.24 -48.04
N ALA A 70 -16.22 19.49 -48.97
CA ALA A 70 -17.38 20.35 -48.78
C ALA A 70 -18.68 19.66 -49.24
N PHE A 71 -19.77 20.01 -48.54
CA PHE A 71 -21.12 20.08 -49.09
C PHE A 71 -21.75 21.38 -48.51
N GLY A 72 -22.52 22.18 -49.22
CA GLY A 72 -23.00 21.98 -50.60
C GLY A 72 -24.46 22.36 -50.78
N PHE A 73 -24.93 23.48 -50.21
CA PHE A 73 -26.26 24.04 -50.48
C PHE A 73 -26.19 25.55 -50.66
N SER A 74 -27.05 26.07 -51.55
CA SER A 74 -26.93 27.41 -52.12
C SER A 74 -28.25 28.19 -51.98
N HIS A 75 -28.13 29.52 -51.95
CA HIS A 75 -29.19 30.53 -52.07
C HIS A 75 -30.24 30.63 -50.93
N ALA A 76 -30.00 31.59 -50.01
CA ALA A 76 -30.87 32.77 -49.86
C ALA A 76 -30.18 33.82 -48.97
N LEU A 77 -30.07 35.07 -49.43
CA LEU A 77 -29.50 36.18 -48.67
C LEU A 77 -30.57 36.88 -47.82
N HIS A 78 -30.40 36.90 -46.51
CA HIS A 78 -30.88 37.98 -45.64
C HIS A 78 -29.79 38.33 -44.61
N PRO A 79 -29.49 39.62 -44.38
CA PRO A 79 -28.47 40.03 -43.43
C PRO A 79 -29.00 39.85 -41.99
N ILE A 80 -28.59 38.77 -41.34
CA ILE A 80 -28.82 38.58 -39.90
C ILE A 80 -28.02 39.66 -39.15
N PRO A 81 -28.64 40.47 -38.27
CA PRO A 81 -27.91 41.48 -37.49
C PRO A 81 -26.80 40.84 -36.65
N ARG A 82 -25.63 41.51 -36.54
CA ARG A 82 -24.49 41.02 -35.73
C ARG A 82 -24.85 40.69 -34.27
N GLN A 83 -25.90 41.32 -33.73
CA GLN A 83 -26.42 41.03 -32.38
C GLN A 83 -27.04 39.62 -32.25
N SER A 84 -27.60 39.05 -33.33
CA SER A 84 -28.25 37.73 -33.31
C SER A 84 -27.24 36.58 -33.22
N LEU A 85 -26.09 36.70 -33.90
CA LEU A 85 -24.98 35.73 -33.79
C LEU A 85 -24.33 35.76 -32.41
N GLN A 86 -24.21 36.95 -31.81
CA GLN A 86 -23.67 37.09 -30.46
C GLN A 86 -24.64 36.53 -29.40
N ALA A 87 -25.96 36.74 -29.58
CA ALA A 87 -26.99 36.11 -28.76
C ALA A 87 -27.02 34.58 -28.92
N ALA A 88 -26.88 34.05 -30.15
CA ALA A 88 -26.81 32.61 -30.40
C ALA A 88 -25.56 31.95 -29.79
N CYS A 89 -24.40 32.60 -29.85
CA CYS A 89 -23.19 32.15 -29.14
C CYS A 89 -23.37 32.20 -27.62
N TYR A 90 -24.01 33.25 -27.08
CA TYR A 90 -24.35 33.30 -25.65
C TYR A 90 -25.34 32.20 -25.26
N TRP A 91 -26.35 31.91 -26.09
CA TRP A 91 -27.32 30.84 -25.83
C TRP A 91 -26.69 29.45 -25.93
N LEU A 92 -25.83 29.19 -26.92
CA LEU A 92 -25.05 27.95 -27.01
C LEU A 92 -24.08 27.81 -25.85
N THR A 93 -23.47 28.91 -25.38
CA THR A 93 -22.59 28.88 -24.19
C THR A 93 -23.40 28.67 -22.91
N LEU A 94 -24.56 29.30 -22.76
CA LEU A 94 -25.50 29.08 -21.65
C LEU A 94 -26.07 27.66 -21.66
N VAL A 95 -26.39 27.09 -22.82
CA VAL A 95 -26.83 25.69 -22.94
C VAL A 95 -25.66 24.73 -22.68
N LYS A 96 -24.43 25.05 -23.10
CA LYS A 96 -23.25 24.25 -22.76
C LYS A 96 -22.93 24.31 -21.26
N VAL A 97 -23.06 25.49 -20.64
CA VAL A 97 -22.92 25.69 -19.19
C VAL A 97 -24.08 25.04 -18.44
N MET A 98 -25.32 25.11 -18.92
CA MET A 98 -26.47 24.42 -18.30
C MET A 98 -26.37 22.90 -18.44
N LEU A 99 -25.91 22.36 -19.57
CA LEU A 99 -25.61 20.93 -19.73
C LEU A 99 -24.39 20.48 -18.89
N GLN A 100 -23.42 21.37 -18.64
CA GLN A 100 -22.33 21.15 -17.67
C GLN A 100 -22.78 21.32 -16.21
N MET A 101 -23.87 22.05 -15.95
CA MET A 101 -24.45 22.22 -14.61
C MET A 101 -25.51 21.15 -14.29
N GLU A 102 -26.13 20.54 -15.28
CA GLU A 102 -27.00 19.35 -15.15
C GLU A 102 -26.21 18.02 -15.03
N THR A 103 -24.87 18.08 -15.03
CA THR A 103 -23.99 16.94 -14.73
C THR A 103 -23.17 17.12 -13.45
N ILE A 104 -23.61 18.00 -12.55
CA ILE A 104 -23.27 17.88 -11.13
C ILE A 104 -24.19 16.79 -10.55
N GLU A 105 -23.81 15.52 -10.75
CA GLU A 105 -24.36 14.45 -9.93
C GLU A 105 -24.16 14.82 -8.46
N ASN A 106 -25.19 14.62 -7.63
CA ASN A 106 -25.07 14.73 -6.18
C ASN A 106 -24.10 13.64 -5.70
N ARG A 107 -22.80 13.94 -5.71
CA ARG A 107 -21.77 13.10 -5.11
C ARG A 107 -22.10 12.98 -3.63
N GLU A 108 -22.63 11.82 -3.24
CA GLU A 108 -22.91 11.52 -1.85
C GLU A 108 -21.58 11.40 -1.11
N VAL A 109 -21.34 12.33 -0.19
CA VAL A 109 -20.15 12.35 0.65
C VAL A 109 -20.53 11.92 2.05
N TYR A 110 -19.72 11.02 2.62
CA TYR A 110 -19.94 10.35 3.87
C TYR A 110 -18.81 10.68 4.85
N SER A 111 -19.14 10.90 6.11
CA SER A 111 -18.15 11.04 7.18
C SER A 111 -17.64 9.66 7.63
N CYS A 112 -16.43 9.61 8.20
CA CYS A 112 -15.86 8.42 8.83
C CYS A 112 -16.30 8.22 10.29
N GLU A 113 -17.25 9.04 10.78
CA GLU A 113 -17.99 8.82 12.02
C GLU A 113 -18.48 7.37 12.16
N PHE A 114 -18.37 6.83 13.37
CA PHE A 114 -18.90 5.51 13.70
C PHE A 114 -20.44 5.54 13.62
N LYS A 115 -21.01 4.80 12.65
CA LYS A 115 -22.46 4.73 12.41
C LYS A 115 -22.88 3.29 12.22
N LEU A 116 -23.86 2.84 12.99
CA LEU A 116 -24.44 1.51 12.84
C LEU A 116 -25.15 1.37 11.48
N ARG A 117 -25.12 0.16 10.92
CA ARG A 117 -25.91 -0.19 9.73
C ARG A 117 -27.39 -0.16 10.09
N GLU A 118 -28.21 0.51 9.28
CA GLU A 118 -29.66 0.62 9.51
C GLU A 118 -30.39 -0.72 9.34
N ASN A 119 -29.93 -1.56 8.39
CA ASN A 119 -30.51 -2.87 8.12
C ASN A 119 -29.41 -3.90 7.77
N PRO A 120 -28.67 -4.40 8.77
CA PRO A 120 -27.63 -5.41 8.56
C PRO A 120 -28.27 -6.76 8.19
N LEU A 121 -28.19 -7.11 6.91
CA LEU A 121 -28.72 -8.36 6.38
C LEU A 121 -27.64 -9.44 6.32
N LYS A 122 -27.91 -10.60 6.94
CA LYS A 122 -27.13 -11.82 6.70
C LYS A 122 -27.53 -12.41 5.35
N ARG A 123 -26.56 -12.52 4.44
CA ARG A 123 -26.70 -13.01 3.06
C ARG A 123 -26.20 -14.46 2.92
N LYS A 124 -25.21 -14.85 3.73
CA LYS A 124 -24.64 -16.20 3.77
C LYS A 124 -24.40 -16.68 5.20
N ASP A 125 -24.33 -18.00 5.39
CA ASP A 125 -23.83 -18.61 6.63
C ASP A 125 -22.30 -18.59 6.74
N LYS A 126 -21.63 -18.64 5.58
CA LYS A 126 -20.17 -18.60 5.42
C LYS A 126 -19.81 -17.79 4.19
N VAL A 127 -18.67 -17.12 4.24
CA VAL A 127 -18.07 -16.38 3.12
C VAL A 127 -16.64 -16.84 2.88
N TYR A 128 -16.23 -16.89 1.62
CA TYR A 128 -14.87 -17.28 1.22
C TYR A 128 -14.12 -16.11 0.58
N VAL A 129 -13.11 -15.60 1.28
CA VAL A 129 -12.33 -14.43 0.87
C VAL A 129 -10.91 -14.87 0.53
N GLY A 130 -10.50 -14.70 -0.72
CA GLY A 130 -9.15 -15.03 -1.20
C GLY A 130 -8.21 -13.83 -1.19
N CYS A 131 -6.94 -14.07 -0.88
CA CYS A 131 -5.86 -13.13 -1.21
C CYS A 131 -5.40 -13.39 -2.64
N GLY A 132 -5.48 -12.37 -3.50
CA GLY A 132 -4.95 -12.40 -4.87
C GLY A 132 -3.60 -11.67 -5.00
N ALA A 133 -3.24 -10.79 -4.08
CA ALA A 133 -1.92 -10.16 -4.02
C ALA A 133 -1.58 -9.76 -2.59
N GLY A 134 -0.33 -9.98 -2.19
CA GLY A 134 0.21 -9.48 -0.92
C GLY A 134 1.10 -8.24 -1.04
N PHE A 135 1.32 -7.73 -2.26
CA PHE A 135 2.00 -6.46 -2.58
C PHE A 135 1.88 -6.15 -4.09
N GLY A 136 2.08 -4.89 -4.50
CA GLY A 136 2.00 -4.47 -5.91
C GLY A 136 3.01 -5.13 -6.88
N GLY A 137 4.04 -5.79 -6.35
CA GLY A 137 5.03 -6.56 -7.13
C GLY A 137 4.69 -8.05 -7.31
N ASP A 138 3.56 -8.53 -6.79
CA ASP A 138 3.22 -9.96 -6.77
C ASP A 138 2.89 -10.53 -8.18
N ARG A 139 2.65 -11.84 -8.24
CA ARG A 139 2.49 -12.65 -9.46
C ARG A 139 1.00 -12.83 -9.83
N PRO A 140 0.47 -12.20 -10.90
CA PRO A 140 -0.93 -12.38 -11.32
C PRO A 140 -1.34 -13.83 -11.58
N LEU A 141 -0.40 -14.65 -12.09
CA LEU A 141 -0.64 -16.07 -12.33
C LEU A 141 -0.89 -16.88 -11.04
N ALA A 142 -0.38 -16.45 -9.87
CA ALA A 142 -0.70 -17.10 -8.60
C ALA A 142 -2.16 -16.85 -8.20
N ALA A 143 -2.64 -15.62 -8.38
CA ALA A 143 -4.04 -15.25 -8.16
C ALA A 143 -4.97 -15.99 -9.12
N LEU A 144 -4.61 -16.09 -10.41
CA LEU A 144 -5.38 -16.84 -11.39
C LEU A 144 -5.47 -18.32 -11.00
N LYS A 145 -4.38 -18.94 -10.52
CA LYS A 145 -4.40 -20.33 -10.02
C LYS A 145 -5.33 -20.51 -8.82
N LEU A 146 -5.32 -19.58 -7.87
CA LEU A 146 -6.25 -19.59 -6.73
C LEU A 146 -7.71 -19.50 -7.23
N LEU A 147 -7.97 -18.55 -8.14
CA LEU A 147 -9.25 -18.30 -8.81
C LEU A 147 -9.69 -19.46 -9.74
N GLN A 148 -8.78 -20.31 -10.18
CA GLN A 148 -9.10 -21.53 -10.94
C GLN A 148 -9.40 -22.72 -10.03
N THR A 149 -8.66 -22.85 -8.92
CA THR A 149 -8.66 -24.06 -8.08
C THR A 149 -9.76 -24.05 -7.03
N VAL A 150 -9.90 -22.96 -6.26
CA VAL A 150 -10.87 -22.89 -5.15
C VAL A 150 -12.23 -22.46 -5.69
N LYS A 151 -13.21 -23.37 -5.68
CA LYS A 151 -14.52 -23.20 -6.33
C LYS A 151 -15.53 -22.42 -5.48
N GLU A 152 -15.22 -22.26 -4.21
CA GLU A 152 -16.07 -21.66 -3.18
C GLU A 152 -15.85 -20.15 -3.02
N LEU A 153 -14.77 -19.59 -3.57
CA LEU A 153 -14.43 -18.16 -3.47
C LEU A 153 -15.60 -17.26 -3.88
N ASP A 154 -15.85 -16.26 -3.04
CA ASP A 154 -16.82 -15.18 -3.26
C ASP A 154 -16.13 -13.86 -3.63
N TYR A 155 -14.97 -13.61 -3.01
CA TYR A 155 -14.19 -12.37 -3.15
C TYR A 155 -12.71 -12.69 -3.36
N LEU A 156 -12.03 -11.85 -4.14
CA LEU A 156 -10.57 -11.90 -4.31
C LEU A 156 -9.98 -10.49 -4.11
N VAL A 157 -9.18 -10.35 -3.06
CA VAL A 157 -8.59 -9.07 -2.64
C VAL A 157 -7.16 -8.94 -3.19
N LEU A 158 -6.88 -7.85 -3.90
CA LEU A 158 -5.55 -7.48 -4.38
C LEU A 158 -5.02 -6.33 -3.51
N GLU A 159 -4.35 -6.67 -2.41
CA GLU A 159 -3.61 -5.72 -1.58
C GLU A 159 -2.28 -5.41 -2.28
N CYS A 160 -2.09 -4.16 -2.69
CA CYS A 160 -0.95 -3.74 -3.50
C CYS A 160 -0.35 -2.38 -3.09
N LEU A 161 -0.80 -1.75 -2.00
CA LEU A 161 -0.46 -0.38 -1.63
C LEU A 161 0.23 -0.32 -0.26
N ALA A 162 1.55 -0.20 -0.25
CA ALA A 162 2.32 0.16 0.96
C ALA A 162 2.53 1.69 1.05
N GLU A 163 2.97 2.19 2.21
CA GLU A 163 3.34 3.61 2.42
C GLU A 163 4.39 4.08 1.40
N ARG A 164 5.38 3.22 1.08
CA ARG A 164 6.37 3.46 0.01
C ARG A 164 5.70 3.65 -1.35
N THR A 165 4.83 2.71 -1.75
CA THR A 165 4.15 2.74 -3.06
C THR A 165 3.28 3.98 -3.20
N LEU A 166 2.58 4.38 -2.13
CA LEU A 166 1.75 5.58 -2.11
C LEU A 166 2.57 6.86 -2.32
N ALA A 167 3.72 7.00 -1.66
CA ALA A 167 4.64 8.12 -1.89
C ALA A 167 5.18 8.14 -3.34
N GLU A 168 5.54 6.99 -3.90
CA GLU A 168 5.98 6.87 -5.29
C GLU A 168 4.87 7.25 -6.28
N ARG A 169 3.63 6.80 -6.06
CA ARG A 169 2.47 7.20 -6.88
C ARG A 169 2.22 8.70 -6.84
N TYR A 170 2.31 9.32 -5.66
CA TYR A 170 2.22 10.77 -5.52
C TYR A 170 3.34 11.51 -6.28
N GLN A 171 4.59 11.06 -6.16
CA GLN A 171 5.72 11.62 -6.94
C GLN A 171 5.49 11.51 -8.45
N HIS A 172 5.02 10.35 -8.93
CA HIS A 172 4.71 10.17 -10.35
C HIS A 172 3.57 11.09 -10.82
N MET A 173 2.50 11.23 -10.04
CA MET A 173 1.37 12.13 -10.34
C MET A 173 1.83 13.60 -10.43
N MET A 174 2.66 14.05 -9.48
CA MET A 174 3.24 15.41 -9.49
C MET A 174 4.19 15.65 -10.68
N ALA A 175 4.75 14.60 -11.27
CA ALA A 175 5.52 14.65 -12.51
C ALA A 175 4.65 14.51 -13.79
N GLY A 176 3.31 14.53 -13.67
CA GLY A 176 2.37 14.38 -14.80
C GLY A 176 2.09 12.94 -15.22
N GLY A 177 2.48 11.95 -14.41
CA GLY A 177 2.21 10.52 -14.62
C GLY A 177 0.91 10.02 -13.97
N LYS A 178 0.70 8.70 -14.02
CA LYS A 178 -0.46 8.02 -13.42
C LYS A 178 -0.37 8.03 -11.88
N GLY A 179 -1.44 8.46 -11.20
CA GLY A 179 -1.55 8.46 -9.73
C GLY A 179 -1.96 7.11 -9.10
N TYR A 180 -2.31 6.12 -9.93
CA TYR A 180 -2.65 4.76 -9.53
C TYR A 180 -1.54 3.75 -9.89
N ASP A 181 -1.67 2.51 -9.43
CA ASP A 181 -0.75 1.43 -9.82
C ASP A 181 -0.98 1.05 -11.29
N SER A 182 0.02 1.32 -12.13
CA SER A 182 -0.02 1.02 -13.55
C SER A 182 -0.18 -0.47 -13.87
N ARG A 183 0.17 -1.38 -12.93
CA ARG A 183 -0.01 -2.83 -13.12
C ARG A 183 -1.45 -3.30 -13.00
N ILE A 184 -2.39 -2.43 -12.60
CA ILE A 184 -3.83 -2.78 -12.58
C ILE A 184 -4.29 -3.36 -13.93
N SER A 185 -3.65 -2.96 -15.04
CA SER A 185 -3.90 -3.53 -16.36
C SER A 185 -3.56 -5.01 -16.47
N ASP A 186 -2.41 -5.44 -15.95
CA ASP A 186 -1.95 -6.84 -15.99
C ASP A 186 -2.90 -7.73 -15.18
N TRP A 187 -3.24 -7.26 -13.97
CA TRP A 187 -4.13 -7.96 -13.03
C TRP A 187 -5.53 -8.12 -13.61
N MET A 188 -6.13 -7.04 -14.11
CA MET A 188 -7.50 -7.06 -14.62
C MET A 188 -7.62 -7.80 -15.95
N SER A 189 -6.63 -7.69 -16.84
CA SER A 189 -6.60 -8.46 -18.09
C SER A 189 -6.57 -9.97 -17.85
N MET A 190 -5.91 -10.42 -16.77
CA MET A 190 -5.80 -11.83 -16.42
C MET A 190 -6.98 -12.37 -15.60
N LEU A 191 -7.51 -11.58 -14.66
CA LEU A 191 -8.48 -12.05 -13.67
C LEU A 191 -9.94 -11.77 -14.04
N LEU A 192 -10.24 -10.66 -14.74
CA LEU A 192 -11.64 -10.27 -15.02
C LEU A 192 -12.47 -11.35 -15.74
N PRO A 193 -11.98 -12.05 -16.79
CA PRO A 193 -12.81 -13.01 -17.51
C PRO A 193 -13.38 -14.09 -16.59
N LEU A 194 -12.52 -14.73 -15.79
CA LEU A 194 -12.90 -15.81 -14.88
C LEU A 194 -13.61 -15.30 -13.62
N ALA A 195 -13.26 -14.10 -13.12
CA ALA A 195 -13.96 -13.50 -11.99
C ALA A 195 -15.42 -13.18 -12.35
N VAL A 196 -15.66 -12.60 -13.53
CA VAL A 196 -17.02 -12.30 -14.03
C VAL A 196 -17.81 -13.58 -14.30
N GLU A 197 -17.21 -14.57 -14.98
CA GLU A 197 -17.82 -15.88 -15.23
C GLU A 197 -18.31 -16.55 -13.94
N ARG A 198 -17.51 -16.45 -12.87
CA ARG A 198 -17.80 -17.04 -11.56
C ARG A 198 -18.61 -16.16 -10.62
N GLY A 199 -18.91 -14.92 -10.97
CA GLY A 199 -19.58 -13.96 -10.10
C GLY A 199 -18.76 -13.50 -8.89
N ILE A 200 -17.43 -13.58 -8.98
CA ILE A 200 -16.49 -13.20 -7.90
C ILE A 200 -16.17 -11.71 -7.98
N CYS A 201 -16.30 -11.02 -6.84
CA CYS A 201 -15.98 -9.60 -6.74
C CYS A 201 -14.47 -9.40 -6.48
N LEU A 202 -13.82 -8.57 -7.30
CA LEU A 202 -12.44 -8.16 -7.11
C LEU A 202 -12.38 -6.88 -6.26
N ILE A 203 -11.55 -6.84 -5.21
CA ILE A 203 -11.36 -5.65 -4.35
C ILE A 203 -9.89 -5.27 -4.39
N THR A 204 -9.54 -3.99 -4.60
CA THR A 204 -8.13 -3.55 -4.62
C THR A 204 -7.91 -2.11 -4.20
N ASN A 205 -6.77 -1.85 -3.54
CA ASN A 205 -6.28 -0.51 -3.20
C ASN A 205 -5.32 0.09 -4.25
N MET A 206 -5.20 -0.52 -5.44
CA MET A 206 -4.39 -0.02 -6.56
C MET A 206 -4.77 1.40 -7.05
N GLY A 207 -5.93 1.93 -6.64
CA GLY A 207 -6.33 3.31 -6.96
C GLY A 207 -5.37 4.36 -6.37
N ALA A 208 -4.74 4.08 -5.23
CA ALA A 208 -3.76 4.96 -4.58
C ALA A 208 -4.22 6.43 -4.45
N VAL A 209 -3.62 7.37 -5.19
CA VAL A 209 -4.02 8.80 -5.21
C VAL A 209 -4.91 9.18 -6.41
N ASP A 210 -5.19 8.24 -7.32
CA ASP A 210 -6.09 8.43 -8.47
C ASP A 210 -7.02 7.21 -8.72
N PRO A 211 -7.99 6.92 -7.82
CA PRO A 211 -8.91 5.80 -8.02
C PRO A 211 -9.85 5.94 -9.23
N LEU A 212 -10.10 7.18 -9.68
CA LEU A 212 -10.94 7.45 -10.86
C LEU A 212 -10.21 7.13 -12.18
N GLY A 213 -8.92 7.47 -12.28
CA GLY A 213 -8.06 7.06 -13.39
C GLY A 213 -7.88 5.54 -13.44
N ALA A 214 -7.73 4.89 -12.28
CA ALA A 214 -7.71 3.43 -12.19
C ALA A 214 -9.04 2.81 -12.68
N GLN A 215 -10.18 3.34 -12.25
CA GLN A 215 -11.50 2.91 -12.73
C GLN A 215 -11.63 3.05 -14.25
N GLN A 216 -11.11 4.12 -14.85
CA GLN A 216 -11.13 4.29 -16.30
C GLN A 216 -10.27 3.25 -17.02
N GLU A 217 -9.07 2.96 -16.55
CA GLU A 217 -8.21 1.90 -17.11
C GLU A 217 -8.92 0.54 -17.08
N VAL A 218 -9.60 0.19 -15.97
CA VAL A 218 -10.36 -1.07 -15.86
C VAL A 218 -11.60 -1.09 -16.76
N MET A 219 -12.27 0.05 -16.96
CA MET A 219 -13.35 0.18 -17.96
C MET A 219 -12.85 -0.08 -19.39
N ASP A 220 -11.67 0.43 -19.73
CA ASP A 220 -11.07 0.28 -21.06
C ASP A 220 -10.63 -1.17 -21.30
N ILE A 221 -10.12 -1.85 -20.27
CA ILE A 221 -9.77 -3.29 -20.31
C ILE A 221 -11.02 -4.16 -20.45
N ALA A 222 -12.06 -3.92 -19.65
CA ALA A 222 -13.32 -4.64 -19.78
C ALA A 222 -13.93 -4.48 -21.18
N SER A 223 -13.83 -3.28 -21.76
CA SER A 223 -14.26 -3.00 -23.14
C SER A 223 -13.44 -3.78 -24.17
N LYS A 224 -12.11 -3.86 -24.02
CA LYS A 224 -11.22 -4.69 -24.88
C LYS A 224 -11.51 -6.18 -24.77
N LEU A 225 -11.90 -6.66 -23.58
CA LEU A 225 -12.28 -8.04 -23.31
C LEU A 225 -13.73 -8.38 -23.69
N GLY A 226 -14.55 -7.39 -24.08
CA GLY A 226 -15.97 -7.57 -24.37
C GLY A 226 -16.85 -7.85 -23.14
N LEU A 227 -16.38 -7.51 -21.93
CA LEU A 227 -17.08 -7.78 -20.68
C LEU A 227 -18.00 -6.63 -20.26
N SER A 228 -19.25 -6.94 -19.91
CA SER A 228 -20.17 -6.02 -19.24
C SER A 228 -20.02 -6.14 -17.72
N ILE A 229 -19.44 -5.12 -17.08
CA ILE A 229 -19.17 -5.09 -15.63
C ILE A 229 -19.60 -3.76 -15.02
N THR A 230 -19.75 -3.78 -13.69
CA THR A 230 -19.94 -2.58 -12.86
C THR A 230 -18.71 -2.41 -11.97
N ILE A 231 -18.14 -1.21 -11.93
CA ILE A 231 -16.92 -0.89 -11.17
C ILE A 231 -17.22 0.26 -10.21
N ALA A 232 -16.91 0.07 -8.92
CA ALA A 232 -16.92 1.15 -7.93
C ALA A 232 -15.50 1.70 -7.73
N ALA A 233 -15.37 3.02 -7.72
CA ALA A 233 -14.16 3.72 -7.27
C ALA A 233 -14.48 4.41 -5.94
N VAL A 234 -13.74 4.08 -4.88
CA VAL A 234 -13.93 4.59 -3.52
C VAL A 234 -12.72 5.45 -3.13
N TYR A 235 -12.94 6.66 -2.64
CA TYR A 235 -11.86 7.61 -2.39
C TYR A 235 -12.15 8.58 -1.25
N GLU A 236 -11.09 9.06 -0.61
CA GLU A 236 -11.15 10.14 0.37
C GLU A 236 -11.49 11.48 -0.31
N VAL A 237 -12.31 12.28 0.36
CA VAL A 237 -12.84 13.56 -0.12
C VAL A 237 -12.38 14.67 0.82
N CYS A 238 -11.94 15.80 0.26
CA CYS A 238 -11.57 16.97 1.03
C CYS A 238 -12.79 17.89 1.26
N GLN A 239 -12.94 18.39 2.48
CA GLN A 239 -13.72 19.60 2.76
C GLN A 239 -12.78 20.82 2.74
N GLU A 240 -13.02 21.74 1.81
CA GLU A 240 -12.43 23.08 1.89
C GLU A 240 -12.95 23.80 3.17
N LYS A 241 -12.12 23.88 4.21
CA LYS A 241 -12.43 24.68 5.40
C LYS A 241 -12.47 26.16 5.03
N SER A 242 -13.67 26.71 4.92
CA SER A 242 -13.92 28.06 4.41
C SER A 242 -13.41 29.14 5.38
N GLY A 243 -12.57 30.06 4.89
CA GLY A 243 -12.33 31.34 5.56
C GLY A 243 -13.56 32.25 5.49
N PRO A 244 -13.62 33.36 6.26
CA PRO A 244 -14.84 34.18 6.40
C PRO A 244 -15.38 34.83 5.12
N HIS A 245 -14.59 34.87 4.05
CA HIS A 245 -14.98 35.44 2.76
C HIS A 245 -14.45 34.60 1.58
N LEU A 246 -15.23 33.59 1.13
CA LEU A 246 -15.65 33.45 -0.28
C LEU A 246 -16.61 32.24 -0.51
N SER A 247 -17.32 32.31 -1.64
CA SER A 247 -18.26 31.37 -2.29
C SER A 247 -18.45 29.92 -1.80
N LYS A 248 -19.72 29.48 -1.80
CA LYS A 248 -20.14 28.06 -1.80
C LYS A 248 -19.57 27.27 -2.99
N LYS A 249 -18.50 26.53 -2.75
CA LYS A 249 -17.99 25.33 -3.45
C LYS A 249 -17.47 24.39 -2.33
N GLY A 250 -17.30 23.09 -2.49
CA GLY A 250 -17.57 22.16 -3.59
C GLY A 250 -16.69 20.93 -3.34
N TYR A 251 -17.26 19.78 -2.98
CA TYR A 251 -16.47 18.62 -2.54
C TYR A 251 -15.50 18.13 -3.62
N GLY A 252 -14.20 18.14 -3.30
CA GLY A 252 -13.11 17.77 -4.20
C GLY A 252 -12.32 16.54 -3.73
N MET A 253 -11.59 15.91 -4.64
CA MET A 253 -10.54 14.95 -4.27
C MET A 253 -9.37 15.74 -3.64
N TRP A 254 -8.66 15.16 -2.67
CA TRP A 254 -7.56 15.85 -1.98
C TRP A 254 -6.43 16.26 -2.94
N GLU A 255 -6.28 17.58 -3.16
CA GLU A 255 -5.06 18.12 -3.74
C GLU A 255 -3.89 17.94 -2.76
N GLY A 256 -2.72 17.53 -3.27
CA GLY A 256 -1.51 17.33 -2.46
C GLY A 256 -1.29 15.91 -1.91
N GLY A 257 -2.06 14.90 -2.34
CA GLY A 257 -1.73 13.48 -2.10
C GLY A 257 -1.82 13.00 -0.64
N ILE A 258 -2.55 13.74 0.20
CA ILE A 258 -2.92 13.33 1.55
C ILE A 258 -3.79 12.07 1.49
N SER A 259 -3.59 11.13 2.41
CA SER A 259 -4.36 9.88 2.41
C SER A 259 -4.54 9.30 3.81
N THR A 260 -5.77 9.05 4.20
CA THR A 260 -6.17 8.49 5.49
C THR A 260 -6.42 6.99 5.38
N TYR A 261 -5.99 6.22 6.39
CA TYR A 261 -6.37 4.81 6.52
C TYR A 261 -7.86 4.71 6.87
N LEU A 262 -8.71 4.62 5.85
CA LEU A 262 -10.15 4.36 6.01
C LEU A 262 -10.39 2.90 6.42
N GLY A 263 -11.55 2.64 7.01
CA GLY A 263 -12.01 1.29 7.39
C GLY A 263 -12.75 0.55 6.28
N ALA A 264 -13.43 -0.52 6.66
CA ALA A 264 -14.20 -1.40 5.78
C ALA A 264 -15.54 -0.79 5.30
N SER A 265 -16.11 0.14 6.07
CA SER A 265 -17.43 0.74 5.81
C SER A 265 -17.67 1.26 4.37
N PRO A 266 -16.72 1.99 3.74
CA PRO A 266 -16.86 2.45 2.35
C PRO A 266 -17.11 1.32 1.34
N ILE A 267 -16.42 0.18 1.50
CA ILE A 267 -16.59 -1.01 0.64
C ILE A 267 -17.93 -1.67 0.92
N VAL A 268 -18.31 -1.87 2.20
CA VAL A 268 -19.59 -2.47 2.60
C VAL A 268 -20.76 -1.71 1.97
N GLN A 269 -20.73 -0.38 2.03
CA GLN A 269 -21.80 0.46 1.49
C GLN A 269 -21.90 0.39 -0.05
N CYS A 270 -20.78 0.25 -0.76
CA CYS A 270 -20.76 -0.02 -2.21
C CYS A 270 -21.37 -1.40 -2.55
N LEU A 271 -21.06 -2.43 -1.76
CA LEU A 271 -21.62 -3.78 -1.91
C LEU A 271 -23.12 -3.81 -1.62
N GLU A 272 -23.60 -3.04 -0.64
CA GLU A 272 -25.04 -2.91 -0.31
C GLU A 272 -25.85 -2.24 -1.42
N ARG A 273 -25.33 -1.15 -1.99
CA ARG A 273 -26.08 -0.35 -2.96
C ARG A 273 -25.96 -0.83 -4.40
N HIS A 274 -24.81 -1.40 -4.79
CA HIS A 274 -24.47 -1.57 -6.21
C HIS A 274 -23.99 -2.95 -6.63
N LYS A 275 -23.53 -3.81 -5.70
CA LYS A 275 -22.94 -5.13 -5.99
C LYS A 275 -21.97 -5.11 -7.20
N PRO A 276 -20.94 -4.25 -7.19
CA PRO A 276 -20.01 -4.15 -8.32
C PRO A 276 -19.18 -5.43 -8.49
N HIS A 277 -18.68 -5.65 -9.70
CA HIS A 277 -17.77 -6.75 -10.03
C HIS A 277 -16.33 -6.42 -9.59
N VAL A 278 -15.99 -5.13 -9.56
CA VAL A 278 -14.69 -4.62 -9.13
C VAL A 278 -14.89 -3.42 -8.20
N ILE A 279 -14.17 -3.39 -7.09
CA ILE A 279 -14.06 -2.25 -6.18
C ILE A 279 -12.60 -1.80 -6.15
N ILE A 280 -12.36 -0.56 -6.55
CA ILE A 280 -11.04 0.08 -6.55
C ILE A 280 -11.07 1.16 -5.48
N THR A 281 -10.07 1.21 -4.61
CA THR A 281 -10.01 2.13 -3.48
C THR A 281 -8.76 3.00 -3.51
N SER A 282 -8.81 4.15 -2.84
CA SER A 282 -7.63 4.83 -2.30
C SER A 282 -7.03 4.01 -1.14
N ARG A 283 -6.27 4.65 -0.22
CA ARG A 283 -5.91 4.01 1.04
C ARG A 283 -7.16 3.59 1.81
N ILE A 284 -7.23 2.29 2.09
CA ILE A 284 -8.05 1.63 3.10
C ILE A 284 -7.07 0.75 3.88
N ALA A 285 -7.32 0.50 5.16
CA ALA A 285 -6.48 -0.38 5.96
C ALA A 285 -6.48 -1.81 5.40
N ASP A 286 -5.33 -2.47 5.50
CA ASP A 286 -4.97 -3.60 4.65
C ASP A 286 -5.87 -4.81 4.99
N ALA A 287 -5.95 -5.18 6.26
CA ALA A 287 -6.96 -6.10 6.80
C ALA A 287 -8.42 -5.67 6.57
N ALA A 288 -8.72 -4.37 6.46
CA ALA A 288 -10.09 -3.88 6.26
C ALA A 288 -10.63 -4.14 4.84
N LEU A 289 -9.75 -4.27 3.84
CA LEU A 289 -10.11 -4.76 2.50
C LEU A 289 -10.73 -6.17 2.55
N PHE A 290 -10.22 -7.02 3.45
CA PHE A 290 -10.71 -8.38 3.69
C PHE A 290 -11.92 -8.40 4.64
N LEU A 291 -11.95 -7.54 5.67
CA LEU A 291 -13.07 -7.44 6.61
C LEU A 291 -14.38 -7.04 5.91
N ALA A 292 -14.33 -6.13 4.93
CA ALA A 292 -15.51 -5.60 4.27
C ALA A 292 -16.46 -6.66 3.66
N PRO A 293 -16.01 -7.62 2.84
CA PRO A 293 -16.88 -8.69 2.37
C PRO A 293 -17.43 -9.59 3.51
N MET A 294 -16.69 -9.75 4.62
CA MET A 294 -17.18 -10.50 5.78
C MET A 294 -18.35 -9.80 6.46
N VAL A 295 -18.19 -8.51 6.78
CA VAL A 295 -19.25 -7.65 7.33
C VAL A 295 -20.46 -7.63 6.39
N TYR A 296 -20.23 -7.53 5.08
CA TYR A 296 -21.28 -7.51 4.08
C TYR A 296 -22.09 -8.82 4.01
N GLU A 297 -21.43 -9.97 3.76
CA GLU A 297 -22.12 -11.24 3.53
C GLU A 297 -22.71 -11.85 4.81
N LEU A 298 -21.99 -11.72 5.94
CA LEU A 298 -22.43 -12.31 7.21
C LEU A 298 -23.43 -11.38 7.94
N GLY A 299 -23.55 -10.11 7.54
CA GLY A 299 -24.52 -9.19 8.11
C GLY A 299 -24.15 -8.69 9.50
N TRP A 300 -22.87 -8.57 9.81
CA TRP A 300 -22.38 -8.01 11.09
C TRP A 300 -22.61 -6.50 11.16
N ASN A 301 -23.02 -5.98 12.30
CA ASN A 301 -23.08 -4.54 12.54
C ASN A 301 -21.78 -4.02 13.17
N TRP A 302 -21.54 -2.71 13.13
CA TRP A 302 -20.27 -2.12 13.56
C TRP A 302 -20.01 -2.20 15.07
N ASN A 303 -21.02 -2.58 15.86
CA ASN A 303 -20.91 -2.91 17.28
C ASN A 303 -20.77 -4.42 17.58
N ASP A 304 -20.72 -5.30 16.57
CA ASP A 304 -20.46 -6.73 16.75
C ASP A 304 -18.95 -6.99 16.95
N PHE A 305 -18.36 -6.32 17.95
CA PHE A 305 -16.90 -6.20 18.11
C PHE A 305 -16.16 -7.53 18.25
N SER A 306 -16.82 -8.59 18.71
CA SER A 306 -16.22 -9.94 18.76
C SER A 306 -16.07 -10.55 17.36
N GLN A 307 -17.06 -10.35 16.49
CA GLN A 307 -17.05 -10.78 15.10
C GLN A 307 -16.07 -9.92 14.29
N LEU A 308 -16.05 -8.60 14.51
CA LEU A 308 -15.08 -7.71 13.88
C LEU A 308 -13.64 -8.05 14.25
N ALA A 309 -13.34 -8.33 15.54
CA ALA A 309 -12.00 -8.74 15.96
C ALA A 309 -11.54 -10.04 15.27
N GLN A 310 -12.42 -11.03 15.13
CA GLN A 310 -12.13 -12.28 14.41
C GLN A 310 -12.02 -12.07 12.90
N GLY A 311 -12.87 -11.25 12.29
CA GLY A 311 -12.80 -10.90 10.87
C GLY A 311 -11.52 -10.15 10.50
N THR A 312 -11.08 -9.23 11.36
CA THR A 312 -9.80 -8.52 11.17
C THR A 312 -8.59 -9.42 11.46
N LEU A 313 -8.68 -10.39 12.39
CA LEU A 313 -7.68 -11.46 12.50
C LEU A 313 -7.56 -12.23 11.17
N ALA A 314 -8.68 -12.59 10.55
CA ALA A 314 -8.68 -13.23 9.24
C ALA A 314 -8.03 -12.33 8.16
N GLY A 315 -8.37 -11.04 8.14
CA GLY A 315 -7.75 -10.07 7.23
C GLY A 315 -6.23 -9.93 7.42
N HIS A 316 -5.76 -9.81 8.65
CA HIS A 316 -4.34 -9.70 9.00
C HIS A 316 -3.53 -10.99 8.72
N LEU A 317 -4.20 -12.15 8.69
CA LEU A 317 -3.58 -13.39 8.23
C LEU A 317 -3.57 -13.54 6.69
N LEU A 318 -4.48 -12.87 5.97
CA LEU A 318 -4.57 -12.90 4.51
C LEU A 318 -3.75 -11.82 3.80
N GLU A 319 -3.51 -10.66 4.44
CA GLU A 319 -2.56 -9.66 3.94
C GLU A 319 -1.15 -10.27 3.82
N CYS A 320 -0.27 -9.63 3.05
CA CYS A 320 1.05 -10.20 2.69
C CYS A 320 1.03 -11.56 1.94
N GLY A 321 -0.14 -12.16 1.71
CA GLY A 321 -0.37 -13.28 0.79
C GLY A 321 0.40 -14.55 1.16
N CYS A 322 1.33 -14.97 0.30
CA CYS A 322 2.04 -16.25 0.44
C CYS A 322 2.88 -16.37 1.72
N GLN A 323 3.05 -15.30 2.51
CA GLN A 323 3.73 -15.38 3.82
C GLN A 323 3.06 -16.39 4.77
N LEU A 324 1.73 -16.42 4.80
CA LEU A 324 0.93 -17.37 5.58
C LEU A 324 1.15 -18.83 5.14
N THR A 325 1.45 -19.06 3.87
CA THR A 325 1.56 -20.38 3.22
C THR A 325 3.01 -20.82 2.99
N GLY A 326 3.97 -20.22 3.69
CA GLY A 326 5.38 -20.64 3.71
C GLY A 326 6.35 -19.75 2.91
N GLY A 327 5.85 -18.70 2.27
CA GLY A 327 6.67 -17.64 1.68
C GLY A 327 7.49 -16.93 2.76
N TYR A 328 8.78 -16.71 2.50
CA TYR A 328 9.74 -16.20 3.50
C TYR A 328 9.84 -17.05 4.78
N PHE A 329 9.32 -18.29 4.82
CA PHE A 329 9.48 -19.19 5.98
C PHE A 329 10.68 -20.15 5.84
N MET A 330 10.99 -20.57 4.61
CA MET A 330 12.06 -21.54 4.34
C MET A 330 13.44 -21.00 4.75
N HIS A 331 14.16 -21.75 5.58
CA HIS A 331 15.59 -21.53 5.81
C HIS A 331 16.35 -22.82 5.44
N PRO A 332 17.18 -22.83 4.37
CA PRO A 332 17.98 -23.98 4.01
C PRO A 332 18.87 -24.45 5.16
N GLY A 333 18.92 -25.76 5.41
CA GLY A 333 19.72 -26.35 6.50
C GLY A 333 19.21 -26.12 7.93
N ASP A 334 18.13 -25.36 8.13
CA ASP A 334 17.47 -25.21 9.44
C ASP A 334 16.62 -26.47 9.73
N LYS A 335 16.82 -27.10 10.89
CA LYS A 335 16.13 -28.34 11.27
C LYS A 335 14.59 -28.25 11.24
N TYR A 336 14.03 -27.07 11.49
CA TYR A 336 12.59 -26.85 11.65
C TYR A 336 11.97 -26.03 10.51
N ARG A 337 12.78 -25.25 9.78
CA ARG A 337 12.34 -24.41 8.65
C ARG A 337 12.80 -24.90 7.27
N ASN A 338 13.59 -25.96 7.16
CA ASN A 338 14.01 -26.51 5.86
C ASN A 338 12.92 -27.38 5.23
N PHE A 339 12.61 -27.14 3.96
CA PHE A 339 11.74 -27.97 3.13
C PHE A 339 12.14 -27.86 1.65
N SER A 340 11.60 -28.70 0.76
CA SER A 340 12.08 -28.78 -0.63
C SER A 340 11.78 -27.51 -1.43
N LEU A 341 12.73 -27.10 -2.29
CA LEU A 341 12.56 -25.94 -3.20
C LEU A 341 11.34 -26.08 -4.11
N GLU A 342 10.94 -27.31 -4.44
CA GLU A 342 9.72 -27.58 -5.19
C GLU A 342 8.47 -26.97 -4.56
N GLN A 343 8.41 -26.92 -3.22
CA GLN A 343 7.28 -26.32 -2.50
C GLN A 343 7.12 -24.83 -2.82
N LEU A 344 8.23 -24.12 -3.04
CA LEU A 344 8.22 -22.69 -3.34
C LEU A 344 7.80 -22.38 -4.79
N LEU A 345 7.99 -23.32 -5.73
CA LEU A 345 7.70 -23.10 -7.16
C LEU A 345 6.22 -22.78 -7.43
N ASN A 346 5.31 -23.39 -6.67
CA ASN A 346 3.86 -23.26 -6.82
C ASN A 346 3.16 -23.00 -5.47
N LEU A 347 3.75 -22.12 -4.66
CA LEU A 347 3.12 -21.53 -3.49
C LEU A 347 1.72 -21.00 -3.84
N SER A 348 0.70 -21.51 -3.14
CA SER A 348 -0.64 -20.94 -3.19
C SER A 348 -0.71 -19.68 -2.36
N LEU A 349 -1.33 -18.64 -2.91
CA LEU A 349 -1.89 -17.57 -2.07
C LEU A 349 -2.97 -18.15 -1.14
N PRO A 350 -3.18 -17.58 0.05
CA PRO A 350 -4.18 -18.07 0.99
C PRO A 350 -5.59 -17.60 0.65
N TYR A 351 -6.57 -18.29 1.21
CA TYR A 351 -7.95 -17.82 1.36
C TYR A 351 -8.44 -18.15 2.78
N ALA A 352 -9.54 -17.52 3.20
CA ALA A 352 -10.19 -17.87 4.46
C ALA A 352 -11.67 -18.19 4.24
N GLU A 353 -12.15 -19.15 5.02
CA GLU A 353 -13.57 -19.44 5.25
C GLU A 353 -13.96 -18.79 6.59
N ILE A 354 -14.97 -17.92 6.56
CA ILE A 354 -15.43 -17.18 7.74
C ILE A 354 -16.91 -17.48 7.96
N GLY A 355 -17.24 -18.00 9.16
CA GLY A 355 -18.60 -18.28 9.60
C GLY A 355 -19.27 -17.10 10.29
N TYR A 356 -20.61 -17.08 10.26
CA TYR A 356 -21.43 -16.01 10.83
C TYR A 356 -21.11 -15.64 12.29
N LYS A 357 -20.64 -16.57 13.14
CA LYS A 357 -20.35 -16.24 14.56
C LYS A 357 -18.93 -15.70 14.76
N GLY A 358 -18.11 -15.64 13.70
CA GLY A 358 -16.70 -15.30 13.76
C GLY A 358 -15.79 -16.53 13.83
N GLU A 359 -16.24 -17.69 13.35
CA GLU A 359 -15.38 -18.86 13.13
C GLU A 359 -14.46 -18.60 11.93
N VAL A 360 -13.13 -18.63 12.10
CA VAL A 360 -12.15 -18.34 11.04
C VAL A 360 -11.31 -19.58 10.74
N CYS A 361 -11.31 -20.03 9.50
CA CYS A 361 -10.35 -21.02 9.00
C CYS A 361 -9.56 -20.44 7.84
N VAL A 362 -8.24 -20.30 7.99
CA VAL A 362 -7.34 -19.98 6.88
C VAL A 362 -6.96 -21.26 6.14
N ALA A 363 -6.78 -21.16 4.83
CA ALA A 363 -6.50 -22.30 3.96
C ALA A 363 -5.60 -21.92 2.78
N LYS A 364 -4.95 -22.94 2.21
CA LYS A 364 -4.34 -22.88 0.87
C LYS A 364 -5.13 -23.78 -0.08
N ALA A 365 -4.99 -23.60 -1.39
CA ALA A 365 -5.70 -24.42 -2.36
C ALA A 365 -5.33 -25.91 -2.21
N GLU A 366 -6.30 -26.82 -2.34
CA GLU A 366 -6.05 -28.26 -2.23
C GLU A 366 -5.07 -28.73 -3.33
N GLY A 367 -4.15 -29.62 -2.97
CA GLY A 367 -3.11 -30.12 -3.89
C GLY A 367 -2.07 -29.07 -4.32
N SER A 368 -2.18 -27.82 -3.85
CA SER A 368 -1.16 -26.80 -4.05
C SER A 368 0.08 -27.02 -3.18
N ARG A 369 1.16 -26.34 -3.52
CA ARG A 369 2.41 -26.38 -2.76
C ARG A 369 2.51 -25.23 -1.76
N GLY A 370 3.48 -25.34 -0.86
CA GLY A 370 3.65 -24.47 0.29
C GLY A 370 3.32 -25.18 1.60
N LEU A 371 3.51 -24.47 2.70
CA LEU A 371 3.37 -24.97 4.07
C LEU A 371 2.44 -24.06 4.86
N LEU A 372 1.32 -24.60 5.35
CA LEU A 372 0.39 -23.88 6.23
C LEU A 372 0.35 -24.61 7.57
N ASN A 373 0.89 -23.99 8.63
CA ASN A 373 0.92 -24.57 9.96
C ASN A 373 1.02 -23.49 11.06
N ASN A 374 1.05 -23.92 12.33
CA ASN A 374 1.13 -23.00 13.47
C ASN A 374 2.32 -22.04 13.40
N SER A 375 3.48 -22.45 12.86
CA SER A 375 4.66 -21.58 12.73
C SER A 375 4.49 -20.50 11.66
N THR A 376 3.90 -20.82 10.51
CA THR A 376 3.64 -19.81 9.46
C THR A 376 2.53 -18.86 9.88
N CYS A 377 1.46 -19.37 10.50
CA CYS A 377 0.41 -18.55 11.11
C CYS A 377 0.95 -17.64 12.23
N ALA A 378 1.83 -18.14 13.10
CA ALA A 378 2.42 -17.35 14.19
C ALA A 378 3.40 -16.26 13.69
N GLN A 379 4.18 -16.52 12.64
CA GLN A 379 5.00 -15.48 12.02
C GLN A 379 4.16 -14.38 11.36
N GLN A 380 3.07 -14.75 10.69
CA GLN A 380 2.16 -13.77 10.07
C GLN A 380 1.41 -12.96 11.13
N LEU A 381 0.89 -13.60 12.20
CA LEU A 381 0.16 -12.94 13.30
C LEU A 381 0.94 -11.80 13.97
N LEU A 382 2.27 -11.87 13.98
CA LEU A 382 3.13 -10.87 14.62
C LEU A 382 3.88 -9.99 13.61
N TYR A 383 3.61 -10.10 12.31
CA TYR A 383 4.22 -9.25 11.31
C TYR A 383 3.66 -7.82 11.39
N GLU A 384 4.53 -6.82 11.52
CA GLU A 384 4.17 -5.39 11.67
C GLU A 384 3.27 -5.05 12.88
N VAL A 385 3.12 -5.97 13.85
CA VAL A 385 2.37 -5.72 15.08
C VAL A 385 3.25 -5.00 16.10
N GLY A 386 2.76 -3.87 16.60
CA GLY A 386 3.34 -3.12 17.72
C GLY A 386 2.99 -3.73 19.07
N ASP A 387 1.98 -3.19 19.74
CA ASP A 387 1.40 -3.81 20.93
C ASP A 387 0.34 -4.86 20.52
N PRO A 388 0.56 -6.16 20.75
CA PRO A 388 -0.41 -7.21 20.41
C PRO A 388 -1.66 -7.18 21.31
N SER A 389 -1.68 -6.43 22.42
CA SER A 389 -2.89 -6.22 23.24
C SER A 389 -3.79 -5.09 22.72
N SER A 390 -3.26 -4.27 21.82
CA SER A 390 -3.90 -3.08 21.27
C SER A 390 -3.49 -2.88 19.81
N TYR A 391 -3.75 -3.88 18.96
CA TYR A 391 -3.56 -3.76 17.52
C TYR A 391 -4.67 -2.89 16.93
N ILE A 392 -4.33 -1.66 16.53
CA ILE A 392 -5.28 -0.63 16.11
C ILE A 392 -5.58 -0.75 14.62
N THR A 393 -6.85 -0.95 14.28
CA THR A 393 -7.37 -0.78 12.91
C THR A 393 -8.52 0.25 12.89
N PRO A 394 -8.88 0.83 11.73
CA PRO A 394 -9.95 1.80 11.63
C PRO A 394 -11.34 1.29 12.02
N ASP A 395 -11.58 -0.01 12.02
CA ASP A 395 -12.89 -0.60 12.34
C ASP A 395 -12.97 -1.15 13.78
N VAL A 396 -11.86 -1.66 14.32
CA VAL A 396 -11.78 -2.27 15.67
C VAL A 396 -10.34 -2.24 16.19
N VAL A 397 -10.14 -2.12 17.51
CA VAL A 397 -8.85 -2.35 18.17
C VAL A 397 -8.86 -3.73 18.84
N ILE A 398 -7.79 -4.50 18.65
CA ILE A 398 -7.80 -5.96 18.86
C ILE A 398 -6.72 -6.39 19.86
N ASP A 399 -7.08 -7.31 20.76
CA ASP A 399 -6.15 -8.11 21.54
C ASP A 399 -5.88 -9.45 20.83
N LEU A 400 -4.66 -9.60 20.34
CA LEU A 400 -4.13 -10.77 19.62
C LEU A 400 -3.34 -11.70 20.55
N ARG A 401 -3.09 -11.34 21.82
CA ARG A 401 -2.23 -12.11 22.74
C ARG A 401 -2.69 -13.56 22.95
N ASN A 402 -4.00 -13.77 22.89
CA ASN A 402 -4.66 -15.06 23.13
C ASN A 402 -5.23 -15.66 21.84
N VAL A 403 -4.59 -15.43 20.70
CA VAL A 403 -4.89 -16.13 19.44
C VAL A 403 -4.23 -17.50 19.43
N TYR A 404 -4.98 -18.52 19.02
CA TYR A 404 -4.56 -19.91 18.92
C TYR A 404 -4.73 -20.45 17.49
N PHE A 405 -3.87 -21.39 17.11
CA PHE A 405 -3.90 -22.06 15.81
C PHE A 405 -4.05 -23.58 15.98
N CYS A 406 -5.07 -24.14 15.34
CA CYS A 406 -5.38 -25.57 15.36
C CYS A 406 -5.41 -26.11 13.91
N PRO A 407 -4.39 -26.87 13.47
CA PRO A 407 -4.39 -27.48 12.15
C PRO A 407 -5.53 -28.48 12.00
N LEU A 408 -6.36 -28.29 10.97
CA LEU A 408 -7.45 -29.22 10.62
C LEU A 408 -7.02 -30.19 9.52
N SER A 409 -6.11 -29.76 8.64
CA SER A 409 -5.44 -30.57 7.64
C SER A 409 -4.11 -29.90 7.24
N ASN A 410 -3.35 -30.49 6.31
CA ASN A 410 -2.17 -29.87 5.71
C ASN A 410 -2.46 -28.54 4.98
N ASP A 411 -3.74 -28.33 4.63
CA ASP A 411 -4.19 -27.25 3.75
C ASP A 411 -5.11 -26.26 4.48
N LYS A 412 -5.41 -26.48 5.78
CA LYS A 412 -6.40 -25.68 6.54
C LYS A 412 -6.08 -25.61 8.04
N VAL A 413 -6.13 -24.41 8.60
CA VAL A 413 -5.90 -24.11 10.03
C VAL A 413 -7.07 -23.30 10.58
N LEU A 414 -7.63 -23.74 11.71
CA LEU A 414 -8.60 -22.97 12.49
C LEU A 414 -7.87 -21.91 13.33
N CYS A 415 -8.33 -20.67 13.24
CA CYS A 415 -7.81 -19.51 13.95
C CYS A 415 -8.88 -18.98 14.91
N TYR A 416 -8.55 -18.77 16.19
CA TYR A 416 -9.52 -18.25 17.16
C TYR A 416 -8.84 -17.55 18.33
N GLY A 417 -9.62 -16.74 19.05
CA GLY A 417 -9.20 -16.14 20.33
C GLY A 417 -8.83 -14.66 20.26
N ALA A 418 -8.84 -14.05 19.06
CA ALA A 418 -8.83 -12.60 18.95
C ALA A 418 -10.09 -12.00 19.59
N LYS A 419 -9.92 -10.89 20.29
CA LYS A 419 -10.99 -10.19 21.02
C LYS A 419 -10.86 -8.69 20.80
N PRO A 420 -11.95 -7.91 20.95
CA PRO A 420 -11.79 -6.46 21.07
C PRO A 420 -10.93 -6.14 22.30
N SER A 421 -10.08 -5.12 22.16
CA SER A 421 -9.30 -4.56 23.27
C SER A 421 -10.20 -3.76 24.22
N SER A 422 -9.63 -3.19 25.29
CA SER A 422 -10.37 -2.33 26.23
C SER A 422 -10.90 -1.05 25.58
N VAL A 423 -10.15 -0.53 24.60
CA VAL A 423 -10.66 0.42 23.60
C VAL A 423 -11.23 -0.42 22.46
N GLN A 424 -12.49 -0.18 22.06
CA GLN A 424 -13.16 -1.03 21.06
C GLN A 424 -12.85 -0.62 19.62
N PHE A 425 -12.76 0.68 19.36
CA PHE A 425 -12.39 1.29 18.07
C PHE A 425 -11.65 2.61 18.34
N PRO A 426 -10.78 3.09 17.43
CA PRO A 426 -10.05 4.33 17.67
C PRO A 426 -10.90 5.56 17.32
N ASP A 427 -10.87 6.60 18.16
CA ASP A 427 -11.55 7.89 17.87
C ASP A 427 -10.96 8.61 16.65
N LYS A 428 -9.65 8.40 16.42
CA LYS A 428 -8.86 9.04 15.37
C LYS A 428 -8.39 8.03 14.32
N LEU A 429 -8.24 8.52 13.09
CA LEU A 429 -7.68 7.76 11.99
C LEU A 429 -6.23 8.20 11.72
N LEU A 430 -5.41 7.26 11.25
CA LEU A 430 -4.05 7.54 10.79
C LEU A 430 -4.12 8.19 9.41
N GLN A 431 -3.65 9.43 9.30
CA GLN A 431 -3.49 10.15 8.05
C GLN A 431 -2.01 10.26 7.68
N LEU A 432 -1.74 10.09 6.39
CA LEU A 432 -0.45 10.19 5.76
C LEU A 432 -0.41 11.48 4.94
N VAL A 433 0.54 12.36 5.24
CA VAL A 433 0.78 13.61 4.50
C VAL A 433 2.13 13.50 3.79
N PRO A 434 2.20 13.62 2.45
CA PRO A 434 3.48 13.60 1.75
C PRO A 434 4.27 14.88 2.03
N VAL A 435 5.49 14.72 2.53
CA VAL A 435 6.41 15.80 2.86
C VAL A 435 7.76 15.55 2.19
N ASP A 436 8.35 16.61 1.65
CA ASP A 436 9.69 16.56 1.07
C ASP A 436 10.74 16.15 2.11
N CYS A 437 11.44 15.05 1.86
CA CYS A 437 12.48 14.51 2.73
C CYS A 437 13.90 14.78 2.19
N GLY A 438 14.02 15.76 1.29
CA GLY A 438 15.27 16.09 0.60
C GLY A 438 15.58 15.13 -0.56
N TRP A 439 16.86 14.77 -0.68
CA TRP A 439 17.41 14.05 -1.83
C TRP A 439 18.32 12.91 -1.37
N LYS A 440 18.10 11.70 -1.88
CA LYS A 440 19.11 10.65 -1.78
C LYS A 440 20.09 10.74 -2.93
N GLY A 441 21.36 10.51 -2.62
CA GLY A 441 22.40 10.13 -3.57
C GLY A 441 22.97 8.78 -3.18
N TRP A 442 23.44 8.00 -4.15
CA TRP A 442 24.17 6.76 -3.89
C TRP A 442 25.29 6.52 -4.88
N GLY A 443 26.27 5.74 -4.45
CA GLY A 443 27.34 5.22 -5.27
C GLY A 443 27.76 3.82 -4.87
N GLU A 444 28.20 3.05 -5.85
CA GLU A 444 28.77 1.71 -5.68
C GLU A 444 30.03 1.54 -6.52
N ILE A 445 31.07 0.90 -6.00
CA ILE A 445 32.29 0.52 -6.75
C ILE A 445 32.83 -0.82 -6.25
N SER A 446 33.41 -1.63 -7.14
CA SER A 446 33.90 -2.98 -6.82
C SER A 446 35.42 -3.05 -6.72
N TYR A 447 35.94 -3.90 -5.84
CA TYR A 447 37.36 -4.22 -5.69
C TYR A 447 37.55 -5.73 -5.51
N GLY A 448 38.43 -6.34 -6.31
CA GLY A 448 38.72 -7.79 -6.26
C GLY A 448 40.13 -8.14 -5.77
N GLY A 449 40.26 -9.32 -5.16
CA GLY A 449 41.54 -9.91 -4.76
C GLY A 449 42.24 -9.21 -3.60
N PHE A 450 43.52 -9.55 -3.39
CA PHE A 450 44.31 -9.16 -2.21
C PHE A 450 44.12 -7.70 -1.79
N GLY A 451 43.67 -7.48 -0.55
CA GLY A 451 43.49 -6.14 0.03
C GLY A 451 42.27 -5.35 -0.48
N CYS A 452 41.30 -5.98 -1.14
CA CYS A 452 40.07 -5.35 -1.63
C CYS A 452 39.34 -4.52 -0.55
N ILE A 453 39.21 -5.03 0.68
CA ILE A 453 38.59 -4.30 1.81
C ILE A 453 39.35 -3.01 2.14
N ARG A 454 40.69 -3.06 2.22
CA ARG A 454 41.52 -1.84 2.47
C ARG A 454 41.43 -0.83 1.32
N ARG A 455 41.19 -1.29 0.09
CA ARG A 455 40.93 -0.39 -1.05
C ARG A 455 39.54 0.24 -0.98
N ALA A 456 38.52 -0.48 -0.53
CA ALA A 456 37.22 0.12 -0.23
C ALA A 456 37.27 1.12 0.93
N GLU A 457 38.02 0.81 2.00
CA GLU A 457 38.27 1.72 3.13
C GLU A 457 38.93 3.03 2.67
N ALA A 458 39.99 2.93 1.86
CA ALA A 458 40.63 4.10 1.26
C ALA A 458 39.70 4.86 0.29
N ALA A 459 38.84 4.18 -0.46
CA ALA A 459 37.88 4.80 -1.36
C ALA A 459 36.77 5.55 -0.61
N GLU A 460 36.24 4.98 0.49
CA GLU A 460 35.31 5.67 1.38
C GLU A 460 35.95 6.92 1.98
N TYR A 461 37.17 6.80 2.49
CA TYR A 461 37.91 7.94 3.06
C TYR A 461 38.07 9.07 2.04
N LEU A 462 38.45 8.76 0.79
CA LEU A 462 38.60 9.75 -0.27
C LEU A 462 37.27 10.45 -0.60
N VAL A 463 36.19 9.70 -0.82
CA VAL A 463 34.88 10.29 -1.13
C VAL A 463 34.36 11.15 0.02
N ARG A 464 34.51 10.70 1.29
CA ARG A 464 34.15 11.52 2.45
C ARG A 464 34.98 12.81 2.49
N SER A 465 36.29 12.73 2.21
CA SER A 465 37.19 13.89 2.23
C SER A 465 36.85 14.92 1.15
N TRP A 466 36.66 14.49 -0.10
CA TRP A 466 36.31 15.39 -1.22
C TRP A 466 34.95 16.05 -1.01
N VAL A 467 33.97 15.30 -0.48
CA VAL A 467 32.64 15.84 -0.17
C VAL A 467 32.71 16.89 0.96
N GLU A 468 33.50 16.66 2.00
CA GLU A 468 33.75 17.63 3.08
C GLU A 468 34.55 18.86 2.61
N GLU A 469 35.46 18.71 1.64
CA GLU A 469 36.20 19.82 1.03
C GLU A 469 35.28 20.81 0.31
N VAL A 470 34.27 20.31 -0.41
CA VAL A 470 33.27 21.15 -1.11
C VAL A 470 32.18 21.66 -0.16
N TYR A 471 31.69 20.79 0.74
CA TYR A 471 30.58 21.08 1.66
C TYR A 471 30.85 20.54 3.07
N PRO A 472 31.48 21.32 3.96
CA PRO A 472 31.76 20.88 5.33
C PRO A 472 30.50 20.46 6.11
N GLY A 473 30.57 19.31 6.78
CA GLY A 473 29.54 18.74 7.64
C GLY A 473 28.48 17.87 6.95
N ILE A 474 28.62 17.56 5.65
CA ILE A 474 27.64 16.68 4.94
C ILE A 474 28.07 15.21 4.86
N GLY A 475 29.27 14.85 5.30
CA GLY A 475 29.76 13.48 5.45
C GLY A 475 28.92 12.65 6.42
N ASP A 476 28.42 13.26 7.50
CA ASP A 476 27.48 12.65 8.45
C ASP A 476 26.12 12.28 7.80
N CYS A 477 25.80 12.86 6.64
CA CYS A 477 24.65 12.47 5.85
C CYS A 477 24.84 11.12 5.14
N ILE A 478 26.07 10.58 5.05
CA ILE A 478 26.43 9.40 4.26
C ILE A 478 26.69 8.17 5.13
N LYS A 479 26.03 7.05 4.79
CA LYS A 479 26.34 5.71 5.29
C LYS A 479 27.14 4.90 4.28
N SER A 480 28.00 3.98 4.74
CA SER A 480 28.74 3.06 3.88
C SER A 480 28.58 1.59 4.27
N TYR A 481 28.69 0.71 3.28
CA TYR A 481 28.57 -0.74 3.42
C TYR A 481 29.60 -1.45 2.54
N ILE A 482 30.16 -2.54 3.04
CA ILE A 482 30.90 -3.53 2.24
C ILE A 482 29.95 -4.69 1.92
N VAL A 483 29.68 -4.90 0.63
CA VAL A 483 28.76 -5.92 0.11
C VAL A 483 29.53 -6.87 -0.79
N GLY A 484 29.44 -8.18 -0.59
CA GLY A 484 30.01 -9.13 -1.55
C GLY A 484 30.41 -10.48 -0.96
N HIS A 485 30.60 -11.43 -1.87
CA HIS A 485 31.10 -12.79 -1.62
C HIS A 485 31.76 -13.31 -2.90
N ASP A 486 31.09 -13.10 -4.03
CA ASP A 486 31.55 -13.32 -5.41
C ASP A 486 30.75 -12.38 -6.32
N SER A 487 31.07 -11.09 -6.25
CA SER A 487 30.37 -10.01 -6.98
C SER A 487 31.04 -9.66 -8.30
N LEU A 488 32.30 -10.04 -8.51
CA LEU A 488 33.04 -9.85 -9.77
C LEU A 488 33.03 -11.07 -10.69
N LYS A 489 32.66 -12.27 -10.19
CA LYS A 489 32.72 -13.54 -10.97
C LYS A 489 34.10 -13.84 -11.55
N ALA A 490 35.14 -13.33 -10.89
CA ALA A 490 36.52 -13.34 -11.37
C ALA A 490 37.39 -14.42 -10.72
N THR A 491 36.84 -15.26 -9.84
CA THR A 491 37.56 -16.34 -9.16
C THR A 491 37.00 -17.71 -9.49
N ALA A 492 37.89 -18.68 -9.72
CA ALA A 492 37.52 -20.05 -10.01
C ALA A 492 37.18 -20.78 -8.71
N THR A 493 35.92 -21.14 -8.53
CA THR A 493 35.42 -21.88 -7.37
C THR A 493 35.79 -23.37 -7.44
N HIS A 494 37.07 -23.68 -7.20
CA HIS A 494 37.50 -25.04 -6.94
C HIS A 494 37.25 -25.38 -5.46
N GLU A 495 36.32 -26.31 -5.22
CA GLU A 495 36.09 -27.03 -3.95
C GLU A 495 36.10 -26.17 -2.67
N GLY A 496 35.04 -25.36 -2.49
CA GLY A 496 34.47 -25.04 -1.19
C GLY A 496 35.26 -24.14 -0.22
N THR A 497 36.54 -23.84 -0.49
CA THR A 497 37.39 -23.06 0.43
C THR A 497 37.80 -21.71 -0.18
N PHE A 498 37.02 -20.67 0.09
CA PHE A 498 37.42 -19.29 -0.20
C PHE A 498 38.54 -18.84 0.74
N SER A 499 39.76 -18.65 0.23
CA SER A 499 40.75 -17.82 0.94
C SER A 499 40.24 -16.37 0.97
N ARG A 500 40.43 -15.67 2.09
CA ARG A 500 40.19 -14.21 2.20
C ARG A 500 40.96 -13.40 1.15
N GLU A 501 42.02 -13.96 0.57
CA GLU A 501 42.88 -13.32 -0.42
C GLU A 501 42.29 -13.32 -1.84
N GLN A 502 41.30 -14.19 -2.09
CA GLN A 502 40.59 -14.34 -3.36
C GLN A 502 39.18 -13.69 -3.35
N MET A 503 38.79 -13.05 -2.25
CA MET A 503 37.48 -12.40 -2.16
C MET A 503 37.39 -11.13 -3.01
N ASP A 504 36.20 -10.83 -3.50
CA ASP A 504 35.85 -9.53 -4.05
C ASP A 504 34.66 -8.93 -3.32
N ILE A 505 34.62 -7.60 -3.30
CA ILE A 505 33.61 -6.80 -2.60
C ILE A 505 33.19 -5.60 -3.43
N ARG A 506 32.10 -4.98 -3.02
CA ARG A 506 31.51 -3.76 -3.54
C ARG A 506 31.28 -2.80 -2.38
N LEU A 507 32.00 -1.67 -2.41
CA LEU A 507 31.71 -0.53 -1.54
C LEU A 507 30.41 0.09 -2.03
N ARG A 508 29.42 0.22 -1.14
CA ARG A 508 28.18 0.98 -1.34
C ARG A 508 28.21 2.17 -0.39
N MET A 509 27.86 3.35 -0.89
CA MET A 509 27.65 4.55 -0.06
C MET A 509 26.27 5.16 -0.39
N ASP A 510 25.49 5.46 0.65
CA ASP A 510 24.13 6.03 0.57
C ASP A 510 24.05 7.30 1.42
N GLY A 511 23.74 8.44 0.79
CA GLY A 511 23.54 9.72 1.46
C GLY A 511 22.10 10.19 1.39
N LEU A 512 21.61 10.82 2.47
CA LEU A 512 20.34 11.57 2.49
C LEU A 512 20.63 13.04 2.82
N PHE A 513 20.40 13.93 1.86
CA PHE A 513 20.78 15.33 1.93
C PHE A 513 19.55 16.24 1.87
N LYS A 514 19.61 17.41 2.52
CA LYS A 514 18.52 18.39 2.45
C LYS A 514 18.39 19.04 1.06
N LEU A 515 19.53 19.35 0.43
CA LEU A 515 19.64 20.06 -0.83
C LEU A 515 19.99 19.09 -1.98
N LYS A 516 19.54 19.41 -3.20
CA LYS A 516 19.79 18.59 -4.39
C LYS A 516 21.27 18.60 -4.76
N GLU A 517 21.87 19.76 -4.62
CA GLU A 517 23.24 20.11 -5.00
C GLU A 517 24.24 19.24 -4.22
N HIS A 518 23.97 19.00 -2.93
CA HIS A 518 24.76 18.11 -2.08
C HIS A 518 24.70 16.65 -2.55
N ALA A 519 23.51 16.16 -2.95
CA ALA A 519 23.34 14.80 -3.48
C ALA A 519 24.02 14.63 -4.85
N VAL A 520 24.01 15.66 -5.68
CA VAL A 520 24.70 15.69 -6.99
C VAL A 520 26.22 15.72 -6.79
N CYS A 521 26.73 16.58 -5.91
CA CYS A 521 28.15 16.66 -5.55
C CYS A 521 28.66 15.30 -5.02
N PHE A 522 27.98 14.70 -4.03
CA PHE A 522 28.34 13.37 -3.54
C PHE A 522 28.40 12.31 -4.65
N VAL A 523 27.47 12.31 -5.60
CA VAL A 523 27.48 11.40 -6.75
C VAL A 523 28.66 11.69 -7.70
N GLN A 524 29.04 12.96 -7.88
CA GLN A 524 30.19 13.36 -8.69
C GLN A 524 31.51 12.93 -8.04
N GLU A 525 31.72 13.23 -6.75
CA GLU A 525 32.91 12.82 -6.00
C GLU A 525 33.04 11.29 -5.91
N PHE A 526 31.94 10.58 -5.72
CA PHE A 526 31.96 9.11 -5.79
C PHE A 526 32.37 8.61 -7.18
N THR A 527 31.88 9.26 -8.25
CA THR A 527 32.23 8.89 -9.63
C THR A 527 33.71 9.17 -9.94
N ALA A 528 34.31 10.19 -9.31
CA ALA A 528 35.73 10.54 -9.46
C ALA A 528 36.70 9.41 -9.02
N LEU A 529 36.23 8.43 -8.24
CA LEU A 529 36.99 7.22 -7.91
C LEU A 529 37.49 6.42 -9.13
N TYR A 530 36.85 6.55 -10.31
CA TYR A 530 37.29 5.84 -11.53
C TYR A 530 38.75 6.15 -11.92
N THR A 531 39.20 7.39 -11.69
CA THR A 531 40.52 7.88 -12.08
C THR A 531 41.37 8.31 -10.90
N ASN A 532 40.76 8.68 -9.78
CA ASN A 532 41.43 9.22 -8.59
C ASN A 532 41.35 8.28 -7.37
N GLY A 533 40.63 7.16 -7.50
CA GLY A 533 40.46 6.19 -6.43
C GLY A 533 41.56 5.12 -6.37
N PRO A 534 41.50 4.22 -5.37
CA PRO A 534 42.45 3.12 -5.23
C PRO A 534 42.47 2.17 -6.43
N ALA A 535 43.64 1.57 -6.68
CA ALA A 535 43.90 0.75 -7.86
C ALA A 535 42.88 -0.40 -8.06
N ALA A 536 42.57 -0.68 -9.33
CA ALA A 536 41.63 -1.73 -9.75
C ALA A 536 40.21 -1.61 -9.13
N GLY A 537 39.73 -0.37 -8.95
CA GLY A 537 38.31 -0.09 -8.74
C GLY A 537 37.53 -0.12 -10.05
N GLY A 538 36.31 -0.65 -10.05
CA GLY A 538 35.52 -0.74 -11.28
C GLY A 538 34.03 -1.04 -11.10
N GLY A 539 33.29 -0.91 -12.21
CA GLY A 539 31.85 -1.16 -12.26
C GLY A 539 31.04 -0.16 -11.44
N ILE A 540 31.38 1.13 -11.53
CA ILE A 540 30.67 2.18 -10.78
C ILE A 540 29.20 2.24 -11.19
N CYS A 541 28.31 2.26 -10.20
CA CYS A 541 26.90 2.60 -10.38
C CYS A 541 26.53 3.71 -9.40
N THR A 542 25.96 4.80 -9.90
CA THR A 542 25.54 5.95 -9.09
C THR A 542 24.13 6.40 -9.47
N GLY A 543 23.53 7.22 -8.61
CA GLY A 543 22.29 7.90 -8.92
C GLY A 543 21.83 8.81 -7.79
N HIS A 544 20.85 9.66 -8.07
CA HIS A 544 20.20 10.50 -7.07
C HIS A 544 18.71 10.66 -7.38
N LYS A 545 17.89 10.88 -6.35
CA LYS A 545 16.45 11.17 -6.50
C LYS A 545 15.92 12.01 -5.34
N LYS A 546 14.86 12.76 -5.58
CA LYS A 546 14.08 13.40 -4.52
C LYS A 546 13.37 12.32 -3.72
N GLU A 547 13.39 12.39 -2.39
CA GLU A 547 12.61 11.51 -1.53
C GLU A 547 11.41 12.25 -0.94
N ILE A 548 10.27 11.57 -0.89
CA ILE A 548 9.09 12.01 -0.15
C ILE A 548 8.84 10.99 0.97
N VAL A 549 8.68 11.50 2.19
CA VAL A 549 8.24 10.73 3.35
C VAL A 549 6.74 10.96 3.55
N LEU A 550 6.03 9.95 4.01
CA LEU A 550 4.65 10.12 4.46
C LEU A 550 4.65 10.42 5.95
N GLN A 551 4.53 11.70 6.30
CA GLN A 551 4.41 12.13 7.69
C GLN A 551 3.08 11.61 8.26
N LYS A 552 3.17 10.96 9.41
CA LYS A 552 2.04 10.35 10.11
C LYS A 552 1.41 11.36 11.06
N GLN A 553 0.10 11.54 10.96
CA GLN A 553 -0.69 12.32 11.91
C GLN A 553 -2.01 11.62 12.23
N LEU A 554 -2.64 11.99 13.34
CA LEU A 554 -3.96 11.47 13.74
C LEU A 554 -5.03 12.54 13.50
N VAL A 555 -6.06 12.19 12.74
CA VAL A 555 -7.19 13.07 12.41
C VAL A 555 -8.49 12.54 13.01
N GLU A 556 -9.38 13.45 13.40
CA GLU A 556 -10.70 13.07 13.92
C GLU A 556 -11.58 12.49 12.79
N ARG A 557 -12.42 11.50 13.12
CA ARG A 557 -13.31 10.83 12.17
C ARG A 557 -14.35 11.74 11.52
N ASP A 558 -14.92 12.65 12.29
CA ASP A 558 -15.92 13.63 11.86
C ASP A 558 -15.34 14.60 10.80
N ASN A 559 -14.04 14.87 10.86
CA ASN A 559 -13.28 15.68 9.92
C ASN A 559 -12.76 14.90 8.70
N THR A 560 -12.96 13.57 8.64
CA THR A 560 -12.52 12.72 7.54
C THR A 560 -13.71 12.28 6.70
N PHE A 561 -13.66 12.52 5.40
CA PHE A 561 -14.77 12.23 4.48
C PHE A 561 -14.36 11.33 3.34
N TRP A 562 -15.31 10.55 2.83
CA TRP A 562 -15.12 9.67 1.67
C TRP A 562 -16.34 9.72 0.76
N GLY A 563 -16.15 9.29 -0.48
CA GLY A 563 -17.20 9.17 -1.48
C GLY A 563 -16.89 8.03 -2.44
N PHE A 564 -17.80 7.80 -3.39
CA PHE A 564 -17.58 6.80 -4.43
C PHE A 564 -18.24 7.20 -5.76
N GLU A 565 -17.71 6.64 -6.86
CA GLU A 565 -18.25 6.79 -8.21
C GLU A 565 -18.49 5.40 -8.82
N ILE A 566 -19.64 5.18 -9.47
CA ILE A 566 -20.00 3.90 -10.10
C ILE A 566 -20.00 4.05 -11.61
N LYS A 567 -19.19 3.25 -12.30
CA LYS A 567 -19.24 3.11 -13.77
C LYS A 567 -19.74 1.73 -14.18
N LYS A 568 -20.47 1.69 -15.29
CA LYS A 568 -20.96 0.46 -15.94
C LYS A 568 -20.49 0.43 -17.39
N SER A 569 -19.83 -0.64 -17.81
CA SER A 569 -19.44 -0.79 -19.22
C SER A 569 -20.66 -1.09 -20.07
N LYS A 570 -20.81 -0.33 -21.15
CA LYS A 570 -21.93 -0.49 -22.09
C LYS A 570 -21.79 -1.83 -22.80
N SER A 571 -22.85 -2.62 -22.86
CA SER A 571 -22.87 -3.83 -23.70
C SER A 571 -22.67 -3.44 -25.16
N ILE A 572 -21.62 -3.98 -25.79
CA ILE A 572 -21.53 -3.97 -27.25
C ILE A 572 -22.50 -5.05 -27.74
N ASP A 573 -23.56 -4.62 -28.41
CA ASP A 573 -24.54 -5.50 -29.04
C ASP A 573 -23.84 -6.32 -30.15
N PRO A 574 -23.80 -7.66 -30.07
CA PRO A 574 -23.15 -8.50 -31.08
C PRO A 574 -23.74 -8.37 -32.48
N SER A 575 -24.95 -7.81 -32.62
CA SER A 575 -25.65 -7.65 -33.91
C SER A 575 -25.06 -6.55 -34.81
N LYS A 576 -24.09 -5.76 -34.35
CA LYS A 576 -23.44 -4.70 -35.15
C LYS A 576 -21.97 -4.97 -35.49
N LYS A 577 -21.75 -6.06 -36.22
CA LYS A 577 -20.60 -6.22 -37.12
C LYS A 577 -21.08 -6.55 -38.53
N GLU A 578 -21.47 -5.53 -39.28
CA GLU A 578 -21.47 -5.65 -40.74
C GLU A 578 -20.02 -5.78 -41.22
N ALA A 579 -19.75 -6.80 -42.02
CA ALA A 579 -18.42 -7.12 -42.49
C ALA A 579 -18.08 -6.29 -43.75
N THR A 580 -17.09 -5.41 -43.64
CA THR A 580 -16.28 -5.03 -44.81
C THR A 580 -15.11 -6.01 -44.90
N CYS A 581 -15.30 -7.06 -45.70
CA CYS A 581 -14.24 -7.99 -46.06
C CYS A 581 -13.30 -7.31 -47.06
N ASP A 582 -12.01 -7.22 -46.75
CA ASP A 582 -11.00 -6.93 -47.77
C ASP A 582 -9.65 -7.55 -47.39
N GLY A 583 -8.93 -8.05 -48.39
CA GLY A 583 -7.48 -8.38 -48.33
C GLY A 583 -7.02 -9.44 -47.31
N SER A 584 -7.04 -10.72 -47.69
CA SER A 584 -6.28 -11.77 -47.01
C SER A 584 -4.83 -11.83 -47.50
N ASP A 585 -3.86 -11.81 -46.59
CA ASP A 585 -2.53 -12.41 -46.78
C ASP A 585 -2.30 -13.47 -45.68
N PRO A 586 -1.77 -14.66 -46.00
CA PRO A 586 -1.61 -15.75 -45.05
C PRO A 586 -0.30 -15.65 -44.26
N VAL A 587 -0.36 -15.87 -42.95
CA VAL A 587 0.82 -16.18 -42.12
C VAL A 587 0.54 -17.48 -41.37
N ASP A 588 1.51 -18.39 -41.42
CA ASP A 588 1.36 -19.78 -40.99
C ASP A 588 0.96 -19.95 -39.52
N THR A 589 -0.06 -20.79 -39.28
CA THR A 589 -0.42 -21.26 -37.95
C THR A 589 0.34 -22.54 -37.62
N VAL A 590 1.48 -22.39 -36.93
CA VAL A 590 2.11 -23.51 -36.23
C VAL A 590 1.18 -23.96 -35.10
N ARG A 591 0.51 -25.10 -35.30
CA ARG A 591 -0.24 -25.80 -34.24
C ARG A 591 0.73 -26.57 -33.36
N GLU A 592 1.04 -26.04 -32.16
CA GLU A 592 1.54 -26.88 -31.07
C GLU A 592 0.37 -27.40 -30.23
N GLU A 593 0.14 -28.71 -30.31
CA GLU A 593 -0.77 -29.42 -29.42
C GLU A 593 -0.15 -29.52 -28.01
N ASN A 594 -0.65 -28.73 -27.06
CA ASN A 594 -0.29 -28.87 -25.65
C ASN A 594 -0.86 -30.18 -25.06
N LYS A 595 -0.16 -31.29 -25.28
CA LYS A 595 -0.41 -32.56 -24.58
C LYS A 595 -0.04 -32.43 -23.11
N VAL A 596 -1.05 -32.35 -22.25
CA VAL A 596 -0.90 -32.46 -20.80
C VAL A 596 -0.37 -33.86 -20.45
N LEU A 597 0.90 -33.93 -20.10
CA LEU A 597 1.56 -35.15 -19.65
C LEU A 597 1.16 -35.46 -18.20
N LEU A 598 0.14 -36.32 -18.04
CA LEU A 598 -0.21 -36.97 -16.78
C LEU A 598 0.91 -37.93 -16.37
N VAL A 599 1.89 -37.45 -15.60
CA VAL A 599 2.89 -38.31 -14.95
C VAL A 599 2.24 -38.95 -13.73
N SER A 600 1.78 -40.19 -13.91
CA SER A 600 1.38 -41.05 -12.81
C SER A 600 2.61 -41.47 -12.00
N THR A 601 2.75 -40.94 -10.78
CA THR A 601 3.70 -41.46 -9.78
C THR A 601 2.92 -41.88 -8.54
N SER A 602 2.58 -43.17 -8.50
CA SER A 602 2.12 -43.81 -7.28
C SER A 602 3.27 -43.90 -6.29
N ASN A 603 3.24 -43.07 -5.25
CA ASN A 603 3.96 -43.35 -4.00
C ASN A 603 3.11 -42.92 -2.80
N SER A 604 2.74 -43.91 -2.00
CA SER A 604 1.93 -43.77 -0.80
C SER A 604 2.73 -43.11 0.33
N ILE A 605 2.29 -41.92 0.78
CA ILE A 605 2.64 -41.40 2.11
C ILE A 605 1.35 -40.99 2.82
N GLY A 606 0.62 -42.01 3.28
CA GLY A 606 -0.38 -41.84 4.34
C GLY A 606 0.34 -41.71 5.68
N GLY A 607 0.79 -40.51 6.02
CA GLY A 607 1.40 -40.19 7.32
C GLY A 607 0.37 -39.57 8.25
N ALA A 608 0.01 -40.27 9.34
CA ALA A 608 -0.95 -39.76 10.32
C ALA A 608 -0.42 -38.51 11.05
N ILE A 609 -1.33 -37.61 11.41
CA ILE A 609 -1.02 -36.39 12.15
C ILE A 609 -0.56 -36.74 13.56
N SER A 610 0.75 -36.67 13.77
CA SER A 610 1.36 -36.56 15.09
C SER A 610 2.62 -35.70 14.95
N SER A 611 2.46 -34.38 14.96
CA SER A 611 3.58 -33.46 15.14
C SER A 611 4.10 -33.59 16.57
N ALA A 612 5.01 -34.54 16.79
CA ALA A 612 5.78 -34.59 18.02
C ALA A 612 6.42 -33.21 18.23
N LEU A 613 6.10 -32.57 19.35
CA LEU A 613 6.65 -31.26 19.72
C LEU A 613 8.18 -31.33 19.65
N ALA A 614 8.82 -30.27 19.16
CA ALA A 614 10.27 -30.22 19.13
C ALA A 614 10.83 -30.45 20.55
N PRO A 615 11.95 -31.19 20.69
CA PRO A 615 12.60 -31.32 21.98
C PRO A 615 13.05 -29.95 22.47
N SER A 616 12.91 -29.71 23.77
CA SER A 616 13.40 -28.48 24.42
C SER A 616 14.91 -28.32 24.20
N ALA A 617 15.33 -27.07 24.00
CA ALA A 617 16.73 -26.72 23.76
C ALA A 617 17.63 -27.01 24.99
N PRO A 618 18.91 -27.41 24.79
CA PRO A 618 19.78 -27.78 25.91
C PRO A 618 20.01 -26.63 26.88
N SER A 619 20.05 -26.94 28.18
CA SER A 619 20.33 -25.97 29.25
C SER A 619 21.83 -25.76 29.46
N ASN A 620 22.21 -24.57 29.94
CA ASN A 620 23.58 -24.21 30.34
C ASN A 620 24.66 -24.42 29.26
N LYS A 621 24.25 -24.40 27.98
CA LYS A 621 25.14 -24.44 26.82
C LYS A 621 24.92 -23.19 25.98
N LYS A 622 26.01 -22.66 25.43
CA LYS A 622 25.96 -21.59 24.43
C LYS A 622 25.46 -22.18 23.12
N ILE A 623 24.33 -21.68 22.61
CA ILE A 623 23.67 -22.16 21.41
C ILE A 623 23.15 -20.98 20.57
N PRO A 624 23.19 -21.05 19.22
CA PRO A 624 22.55 -20.04 18.38
C PRO A 624 21.03 -20.04 18.55
N LEU A 625 20.43 -18.86 18.62
CA LEU A 625 19.01 -18.68 18.86
C LEU A 625 18.12 -19.32 17.77
N TYR A 626 18.57 -19.43 16.51
CA TYR A 626 17.86 -20.16 15.44
C TYR A 626 17.63 -21.65 15.76
N GLN A 627 18.44 -22.26 16.63
CA GLN A 627 18.24 -23.66 17.07
C GLN A 627 17.13 -23.79 18.12
N VAL A 628 16.74 -22.68 18.75
CA VAL A 628 15.74 -22.59 19.83
C VAL A 628 14.41 -22.05 19.32
N ALA A 629 14.46 -21.05 18.44
CA ALA A 629 13.31 -20.28 17.98
C ALA A 629 13.41 -19.92 16.49
N HIS A 630 12.26 -19.56 15.92
CA HIS A 630 12.17 -18.83 14.67
C HIS A 630 11.63 -17.41 14.90
N SER A 631 11.76 -16.57 13.88
CA SER A 631 11.44 -15.15 13.93
C SER A 631 10.92 -14.68 12.58
N ARG A 632 10.14 -13.60 12.61
CA ARG A 632 9.79 -12.76 11.47
C ARG A 632 9.92 -11.31 11.92
N ALA A 633 10.53 -10.47 11.09
CA ALA A 633 10.62 -9.02 11.30
C ALA A 633 9.73 -8.25 10.31
N GLY A 634 9.23 -7.10 10.75
CA GLY A 634 8.50 -6.11 9.97
C GLY A 634 8.84 -4.69 10.42
N ASP A 635 8.42 -3.69 9.65
CA ASP A 635 8.64 -2.27 9.96
C ASP A 635 7.35 -1.48 10.10
N LYS A 636 7.37 -0.43 10.93
CA LYS A 636 6.30 0.57 10.94
C LYS A 636 6.88 1.99 10.99
N GLY A 637 7.29 2.50 9.84
CA GLY A 637 8.02 3.75 9.76
C GLY A 637 9.45 3.56 10.27
N ASN A 638 9.85 4.28 11.32
CA ASN A 638 11.21 4.20 11.88
C ASN A 638 11.39 3.03 12.89
N ASP A 639 10.34 2.26 13.13
CA ASP A 639 10.30 1.22 14.15
C ASP A 639 10.48 -0.17 13.53
N LEU A 640 11.27 -1.02 14.20
CA LEU A 640 11.44 -2.43 13.88
C LEU A 640 10.59 -3.27 14.84
N ASN A 641 9.77 -4.17 14.31
CA ASN A 641 9.16 -5.25 15.08
C ASN A 641 9.81 -6.59 14.72
N PHE A 642 9.97 -7.50 15.68
CA PHE A 642 10.30 -8.89 15.40
C PHE A 642 9.73 -9.85 16.45
N SER A 643 9.31 -11.02 16.00
CA SER A 643 8.84 -12.11 16.87
C SER A 643 9.98 -13.02 17.31
N ILE A 644 9.85 -13.63 18.49
CA ILE A 644 10.67 -14.77 18.94
C ILE A 644 9.70 -15.89 19.32
N ILE A 645 9.60 -16.90 18.46
CA ILE A 645 8.65 -18.02 18.56
C ILE A 645 9.46 -19.31 18.74
N PRO A 646 9.43 -19.96 19.92
CA PRO A 646 10.25 -21.13 20.17
C PRO A 646 9.76 -22.34 19.38
N HIS A 647 10.70 -23.20 18.94
CA HIS A 647 10.36 -24.48 18.31
C HIS A 647 9.70 -25.43 19.31
N CYS A 648 10.07 -25.33 20.59
CA CYS A 648 9.44 -26.03 21.72
C CYS A 648 8.75 -25.01 22.65
N PRO A 649 7.41 -25.02 22.80
CA PRO A 649 6.68 -24.08 23.66
C PRO A 649 7.20 -23.95 25.10
N LYS A 650 7.78 -25.01 25.67
CA LYS A 650 8.36 -25.03 27.03
C LYS A 650 9.55 -24.09 27.20
N ASP A 651 10.21 -23.69 26.11
CA ASP A 651 11.38 -22.81 26.18
C ASP A 651 11.03 -21.33 26.33
N ILE A 652 9.74 -20.93 26.26
CA ILE A 652 9.33 -19.52 26.31
C ILE A 652 9.75 -18.80 27.59
N ASN A 653 9.55 -19.43 28.76
CA ASN A 653 9.93 -18.83 30.05
C ASN A 653 11.45 -18.73 30.23
N ARG A 654 12.21 -19.64 29.62
CA ARG A 654 13.67 -19.61 29.57
C ARG A 654 14.16 -18.49 28.66
N LEU A 655 13.48 -18.28 27.53
CA LEU A 655 13.74 -17.16 26.61
C LEU A 655 13.43 -15.80 27.24
N LYS A 656 12.33 -15.66 27.99
CA LYS A 656 12.00 -14.41 28.72
C LYS A 656 13.13 -13.91 29.64
N GLN A 657 13.87 -14.84 30.26
CA GLN A 657 14.99 -14.50 31.15
C GLN A 657 16.23 -14.00 30.39
N VAL A 658 16.37 -14.37 29.10
CA VAL A 658 17.54 -14.01 28.27
C VAL A 658 17.24 -12.80 27.38
N ILE A 659 16.08 -12.79 26.72
CA ILE A 659 15.65 -11.76 25.77
C ILE A 659 15.12 -10.54 26.54
N THR A 660 16.05 -9.83 27.17
CA THR A 660 15.78 -8.62 27.95
C THR A 660 15.88 -7.36 27.10
N LYS A 661 15.36 -6.22 27.59
CA LYS A 661 15.45 -4.93 26.87
C LYS A 661 16.90 -4.51 26.60
N SER A 662 17.84 -4.77 27.51
CA SER A 662 19.26 -4.49 27.30
C SER A 662 19.86 -5.42 26.25
N TRP A 663 19.58 -6.73 26.31
CA TRP A 663 20.04 -7.68 25.29
C TRP A 663 19.58 -7.28 23.89
N VAL A 664 18.30 -6.90 23.72
CA VAL A 664 17.77 -6.40 22.44
C VAL A 664 18.52 -5.14 22.02
N LYS A 665 18.72 -4.16 22.94
CA LYS A 665 19.46 -2.94 22.65
C LYS A 665 20.88 -3.22 22.14
N ASP A 666 21.60 -4.13 22.77
CA ASP A 666 22.96 -4.50 22.38
C ASP A 666 22.98 -5.10 20.97
N VAL A 667 22.08 -6.06 20.69
CA VAL A 667 21.96 -6.74 19.39
C VAL A 667 21.57 -5.81 18.25
N VAL A 668 20.68 -4.82 18.48
CA VAL A 668 20.26 -3.88 17.43
C VAL A 668 21.15 -2.64 17.32
N SER A 669 22.06 -2.40 18.27
CA SER A 669 22.94 -1.22 18.27
C SER A 669 23.76 -1.02 16.98
N PRO A 670 24.28 -2.05 16.27
CA PRO A 670 25.04 -1.87 15.04
C PRO A 670 24.21 -1.31 13.87
N LEU A 671 22.88 -1.30 13.97
CA LEU A 671 22.02 -0.73 12.93
C LEU A 671 22.16 0.80 12.81
N LEU A 672 22.64 1.45 13.87
CA LEU A 672 22.83 2.88 13.99
C LEU A 672 24.18 3.39 13.45
N ASP A 673 25.10 2.47 13.14
CA ASP A 673 26.42 2.80 12.59
C ASP A 673 26.31 3.50 11.23
N PHE A 674 27.33 4.34 10.94
CA PHE A 674 27.46 5.10 9.70
C PHE A 674 28.47 4.50 8.72
N SER A 675 29.41 3.69 9.21
CA SER A 675 30.45 3.08 8.38
C SER A 675 30.66 1.62 8.79
N SER A 676 31.12 0.81 7.83
CA SER A 676 31.63 -0.53 8.10
C SER A 676 33.00 -0.50 8.81
N PHE A 677 33.65 0.66 8.86
CA PHE A 677 34.95 0.87 9.52
C PHE A 677 34.74 1.69 10.80
N THR A 678 34.79 1.02 11.95
CA THR A 678 34.42 1.62 13.24
C THR A 678 35.59 2.38 13.89
N SER A 679 35.39 3.66 14.21
CA SER A 679 36.31 4.47 15.03
C SER A 679 35.78 4.67 16.46
N ALA A 680 36.57 5.27 17.34
CA ALA A 680 36.15 5.61 18.70
C ALA A 680 35.00 6.63 18.71
N GLU A 681 35.09 7.66 17.85
CA GLU A 681 34.07 8.69 17.66
C GLU A 681 32.77 8.09 17.11
N ALA A 682 32.86 7.12 16.19
CA ALA A 682 31.70 6.42 15.65
C ALA A 682 30.93 5.65 16.75
N ILE A 683 31.65 5.01 17.69
CA ILE A 683 31.06 4.33 18.85
C ILE A 683 30.35 5.32 19.77
N GLU A 684 30.95 6.48 20.04
CA GLU A 684 30.33 7.53 20.86
C GLU A 684 29.02 8.05 20.21
N GLN A 685 29.07 8.37 18.90
CA GLN A 685 27.89 8.78 18.15
C GLN A 685 26.79 7.70 18.13
N ARG A 686 27.16 6.43 17.97
CA ARG A 686 26.22 5.29 18.03
C ARG A 686 25.55 5.22 19.39
N ASN A 687 26.32 5.29 20.48
CA ASN A 687 25.81 5.21 21.84
C ASN A 687 24.85 6.36 22.14
N LYS A 688 25.18 7.59 21.73
CA LYS A 688 24.31 8.77 21.84
C LYS A 688 22.98 8.62 21.08
N LYS A 689 22.98 8.01 19.89
CA LYS A 689 21.72 7.69 19.18
C LYS A 689 20.92 6.60 19.92
N MET A 690 21.59 5.65 20.56
CA MET A 690 20.97 4.52 21.25
C MET A 690 20.16 4.94 22.50
N GLU A 691 20.37 6.16 23.00
CA GLU A 691 19.53 6.82 24.00
C GLU A 691 18.11 7.08 23.49
N GLN A 692 17.95 7.36 22.19
CA GLN A 692 16.65 7.68 21.55
C GLN A 692 15.84 6.42 21.18
N VAL A 693 16.47 5.24 21.22
CA VAL A 693 15.85 3.96 20.93
C VAL A 693 15.17 3.43 22.19
N THR A 694 13.87 3.17 22.13
CA THR A 694 13.15 2.45 23.19
C THR A 694 12.88 1.01 22.75
N VAL A 695 12.84 0.09 23.73
CA VAL A 695 12.54 -1.32 23.50
C VAL A 695 11.33 -1.73 24.33
N GLU A 696 10.39 -2.36 23.66
CA GLU A 696 9.16 -2.92 24.21
C GLU A 696 9.16 -4.43 23.93
N ILE A 697 8.75 -5.23 24.89
CA ILE A 697 8.69 -6.69 24.76
C ILE A 697 7.32 -7.12 25.30
N TYR A 698 6.52 -7.70 24.43
CA TYR A 698 5.15 -8.12 24.71
C TYR A 698 5.07 -9.65 24.65
N GLU A 699 4.37 -10.25 25.62
CA GLU A 699 4.07 -11.68 25.58
C GLU A 699 2.83 -11.94 24.72
N VAL A 700 2.86 -13.05 23.98
CA VAL A 700 1.73 -13.53 23.17
C VAL A 700 1.47 -14.99 23.57
N PRO A 701 0.78 -15.22 24.71
CA PRO A 701 0.66 -16.56 25.30
C PRO A 701 0.02 -17.61 24.39
N GLY A 702 -0.95 -17.22 23.54
CA GLY A 702 -1.68 -18.15 22.68
C GLY A 702 -0.84 -18.89 21.63
N ILE A 703 0.34 -18.35 21.30
CA ILE A 703 1.35 -18.97 20.43
C ILE A 703 2.73 -19.09 21.13
N HIS A 704 2.77 -18.98 22.46
CA HIS A 704 3.97 -19.13 23.29
C HIS A 704 5.18 -18.29 22.83
N SER A 705 4.96 -17.03 22.42
CA SER A 705 6.02 -16.21 21.82
C SER A 705 6.19 -14.84 22.47
N LEU A 706 7.28 -14.16 22.10
CA LEU A 706 7.52 -12.75 22.38
C LEU A 706 7.37 -11.93 21.10
N ASN A 707 6.75 -10.75 21.18
CA ASN A 707 6.83 -9.71 20.16
C ASN A 707 7.70 -8.58 20.70
N VAL A 708 8.80 -8.28 20.01
CA VAL A 708 9.75 -7.22 20.39
C VAL A 708 9.59 -6.05 19.44
N VAL A 709 9.52 -4.84 19.99
CA VAL A 709 9.46 -3.60 19.22
C VAL A 709 10.63 -2.69 19.64
N ALA A 710 11.49 -2.37 18.68
CA ALA A 710 12.58 -1.40 18.83
C ALA A 710 12.21 -0.12 18.08
N ARG A 711 11.90 0.94 18.83
CA ARG A 711 11.48 2.22 18.28
C ARG A 711 12.67 3.03 17.78
N ASN A 712 12.48 3.83 16.73
CA ASN A 712 13.47 4.76 16.19
C ASN A 712 14.81 4.15 15.70
N ILE A 713 14.82 2.91 15.23
CA ILE A 713 16.05 2.16 14.90
C ILE A 713 16.37 2.07 13.39
N LEU A 714 15.40 2.33 12.51
CA LEU A 714 15.51 2.07 11.06
C LEU A 714 16.06 3.25 10.20
N ASP A 715 16.75 4.21 10.82
CA ASP A 715 17.34 5.39 10.15
C ASP A 715 16.29 6.27 9.43
N GLY A 716 15.09 6.37 10.02
CA GLY A 716 13.93 7.12 9.52
C GLY A 716 12.85 6.27 8.85
N GLY A 717 13.15 5.00 8.54
CA GLY A 717 12.20 4.07 7.90
C GLY A 717 12.24 4.09 6.37
N VAL A 718 11.45 3.22 5.75
CA VAL A 718 11.57 2.78 4.33
C VAL A 718 11.82 3.91 3.32
N ASN A 719 11.09 5.02 3.43
CA ASN A 719 11.16 6.14 2.50
C ASN A 719 12.50 6.91 2.60
N CYS A 720 13.01 7.20 3.79
CA CYS A 720 14.18 8.07 3.98
C CYS A 720 15.46 7.33 4.44
N SER A 721 15.34 6.08 4.92
CA SER A 721 16.47 5.26 5.38
C SER A 721 17.59 5.16 4.34
N ARG A 722 18.83 5.33 4.82
CA ARG A 722 20.08 5.12 4.06
C ARG A 722 20.59 3.68 4.17
N ARG A 723 19.78 2.78 4.75
CA ARG A 723 20.07 1.34 4.82
C ARG A 723 19.85 0.67 3.46
N ILE A 724 20.57 -0.43 3.23
CA ILE A 724 20.29 -1.34 2.10
C ILE A 724 18.98 -2.09 2.39
N ASP A 725 18.92 -2.83 3.50
CA ASP A 725 17.65 -3.30 4.06
C ASP A 725 16.99 -2.18 4.87
N ARG A 726 16.10 -1.44 4.20
CA ARG A 726 15.31 -0.33 4.75
C ARG A 726 14.08 -0.79 5.54
N HIS A 727 13.63 -2.03 5.32
CA HIS A 727 12.51 -2.66 6.01
C HIS A 727 12.95 -3.45 7.25
N GLY A 728 14.24 -3.75 7.37
CA GLY A 728 14.77 -4.54 8.47
C GLY A 728 14.36 -6.02 8.45
N LYS A 729 13.83 -6.53 7.33
CA LYS A 729 13.33 -7.92 7.22
C LYS A 729 14.43 -8.95 7.49
N THR A 730 15.65 -8.67 7.04
CA THR A 730 16.84 -9.52 7.26
C THR A 730 17.33 -9.53 8.72
N ILE A 731 16.91 -8.56 9.53
CA ILE A 731 17.39 -8.41 10.91
C ILE A 731 16.89 -9.58 11.78
N SER A 732 15.73 -10.17 11.47
CA SER A 732 15.20 -11.36 12.16
C SER A 732 16.21 -12.52 12.21
N ASP A 733 16.75 -12.97 11.08
CA ASP A 733 17.75 -14.05 11.07
C ASP A 733 19.11 -13.59 11.66
N LEU A 734 19.49 -12.30 11.58
CA LEU A 734 20.67 -11.76 12.28
C LEU A 734 20.53 -11.80 13.81
N ILE A 735 19.31 -11.59 14.33
CA ILE A 735 18.96 -11.77 15.75
C ILE A 735 18.97 -13.26 16.10
N LEU A 736 18.46 -14.14 15.24
CA LEU A 736 18.51 -15.59 15.46
C LEU A 736 19.93 -16.17 15.39
N CYS A 737 20.89 -15.51 14.72
CA CYS A 737 22.30 -15.86 14.75
C CYS A 737 22.99 -15.56 16.09
N GLN A 738 22.37 -14.79 17.00
CA GLN A 738 22.95 -14.50 18.31
C GLN A 738 23.03 -15.76 19.17
N GLU A 739 24.14 -15.91 19.89
CA GLU A 739 24.33 -17.02 20.81
C GLU A 739 23.73 -16.72 22.19
N VAL A 740 22.89 -17.63 22.67
CA VAL A 740 22.21 -17.55 23.97
C VAL A 740 22.61 -18.72 24.87
N ILE A 741 22.47 -18.53 26.19
CA ILE A 741 22.58 -19.61 27.19
C ILE A 741 21.24 -19.68 27.91
N LEU A 742 20.49 -20.75 27.69
CA LEU A 742 19.21 -20.95 28.35
C LEU A 742 19.40 -21.59 29.74
N PRO A 743 18.70 -21.10 30.79
CA PRO A 743 18.71 -21.73 32.11
C PRO A 743 18.13 -23.17 32.07
N PRO A 744 18.19 -23.94 33.16
CA PRO A 744 17.43 -25.19 33.31
C PRO A 744 15.92 -24.97 33.13
N LEU A 745 15.19 -26.01 32.72
CA LEU A 745 13.73 -26.05 32.86
C LEU A 745 13.37 -26.07 34.34
N THR A 746 12.39 -25.24 34.72
CA THR A 746 11.79 -25.17 36.05
C THR A 746 10.48 -25.96 36.10
N THR A 747 9.89 -26.12 37.29
CA THR A 747 8.57 -26.77 37.43
C THR A 747 7.45 -26.03 36.69
N ASP A 748 7.61 -24.72 36.48
CA ASP A 748 6.62 -23.87 35.79
C ASP A 748 6.75 -23.96 34.25
N ASP A 749 7.75 -24.71 33.76
CA ASP A 749 8.02 -24.94 32.33
C ASP A 749 7.61 -26.35 31.86
N ILE A 750 7.19 -27.23 32.79
CA ILE A 750 6.88 -28.65 32.56
C ILE A 750 5.39 -28.83 32.28
#